data_AF-A0A316YY46-F1
#
_entry.id   AF-A0A316YY46-F1
#
_cell.length_a   1.000
_cell.length_b   1.000
_cell.length_c   1.000
_cell.angle_alpha   90.00
_cell.angle_beta   90.00
_cell.angle_gamma   90.00
#
_symmetry.space_group_name_H-M   'P 1'
#
loop_
_entity.id
_entity.type
_entity.pdbx_description
1 polymer ?
#
loop_
_entity_poly.entity_id
_entity_poly.type
_entity_poly.pdbx_seq_one_letter_code
_entity_poly.pdbx_strand_id
1 'polypeptide(L)'
;MHDSLHHTCQWGATAPFGAGPLETGMRRLSLDDNDAKARQWFVDETRALGCTEHIVDELGNTFAIRPGRHSGPPTAMGSHLDTQPGPGGRYDGILGVHAGVEALRVMKENNVETHYPVCVVNWTNEEGARFPYSVMASSVWAGLLGKEEAWAIREVPSLATDPSSPKTVKQELKRIGWLGPAKCDYREVPLGAHFELHIEQGPVLEREGKKIGVVLGGQAYRWFTLEIGGQEAHTGATPYANRADALQAAARIIVMSKAKAGEHQGLCSTGVLSLQPGSTNTIPGKVVMSLDIRHQDEAVVGAIEEAIRNEADAIAESEGGCTLSWRLDSDSKAPKFDAACIQAVKDSATEAVGRDKWMELRSGAGHDTFAASTRCPATMIFVPSKGGISHNEKEYTSKEDCAIGAQVLLGAVLRYDAHRAGAGSFSGSGRPSTKGSARQMHTWASIGRRAFSTSAASRLQGREGTGQQGPSANGGDAAPPKQKDTRPFAKRYPPVLKQPEAKVFDQPAVANPLETAEAHIRFRKQSKIGLGIALGLAVVGGIAYLSIGVAHAEELPLVGREAEQRKLLEAKPFNVKGLELAHEEMEKRINEAQKGQGNGSYAVLAVKRSTTIAKAVALCVWDYRKTLNQKYADSKEEQEALRQCHLRSAHRVLKALQENGGLYIKLGQHISSVILLPEEWTNTMKPLQDQNTPTPLPELEAMFRSETGWTFAEAFSEIDAKPIGVASLAQVHRAIDRKTGQALAVKLMHPEVERFSHVDMQTVNVLVKWVKKVFPQFEFTWLAEEMNDNMPLEMDFRHEAQNAQRADKDFAHYRKTSVYIPKVPWVFKRAMAMEFIDGRRPDDLAYLAEHDIDRNRVSQELSRVFAQMLYLHGFFHADPHGGNVLIRPSKDHKGSRSPYNFEVVLLDHGLYFDIDQELRTNYARFWLSLMSRSTPKVSAERRKYAKLVANIDDDLYPILESAITGRSGLEGSDPANPNGVQGKARASSILDMETGSEMSDDEQNHIRKTVMEKEGLFLSILDLLRRVPRRMLMVLKLNDLSRSLDASLHTTHGPTRPFIILARYCALAVWNDDQQRLSRRWKDARWTETFSVLGDYVASFYRYLWFYRGLSFFEAVSDVRARARKIFSFSRAFAGAMSLAEARRASSGLGEQAVRKMKEDEDQRRAREEVERDEQE
;
A
#
# COMPACT_ATOMS: atom_id res chain seq x y z
N MET A 1 19.01 14.93 17.48
CA MET A 1 18.49 13.53 17.56
C MET A 1 18.10 12.89 16.23
N HIS A 2 17.05 13.36 15.52
CA HIS A 2 16.48 12.66 14.34
C HIS A 2 17.52 12.32 13.26
N ASP A 3 18.40 13.26 12.93
CA ASP A 3 19.46 13.05 11.93
C ASP A 3 20.48 12.00 12.38
N SER A 4 20.88 12.01 13.66
CA SER A 4 21.80 11.00 14.19
C SER A 4 21.18 9.60 14.23
N LEU A 5 19.88 9.49 14.57
CA LEU A 5 19.15 8.22 14.58
C LEU A 5 19.17 7.61 13.18
N HIS A 6 18.78 8.40 12.16
CA HIS A 6 18.76 7.90 10.80
C HIS A 6 20.15 7.72 10.17
N HIS A 7 21.17 8.43 10.66
CA HIS A 7 22.55 8.18 10.27
C HIS A 7 23.02 6.79 10.71
N THR A 8 22.79 6.41 11.97
CA THR A 8 23.19 5.09 12.45
C THR A 8 22.38 3.98 11.77
N CYS A 9 21.09 4.21 11.47
CA CYS A 9 20.24 3.27 10.70
C CYS A 9 20.85 2.84 9.35
N GLN A 10 21.80 3.59 8.78
CA GLN A 10 22.52 3.16 7.57
C GLN A 10 23.30 1.86 7.80
N TRP A 11 23.74 1.60 9.03
CA TRP A 11 24.35 0.33 9.43
C TRP A 11 23.23 -0.67 9.77
N GLY A 12 22.88 -1.50 8.80
CA GLY A 12 21.78 -2.46 8.90
C GLY A 12 20.53 -2.08 8.11
N ALA A 13 20.53 -1.01 7.31
CA ALA A 13 19.41 -0.69 6.43
C ALA A 13 19.17 -1.82 5.41
N THR A 14 17.91 -2.28 5.30
CA THR A 14 17.48 -3.25 4.28
C THR A 14 17.08 -2.54 2.98
N ALA A 15 16.61 -3.29 1.98
CA ALA A 15 16.11 -2.70 0.74
C ALA A 15 14.98 -1.68 1.04
N PRO A 16 14.93 -0.55 0.33
CA PRO A 16 13.83 0.40 0.47
C PRO A 16 12.49 -0.26 0.13
N PHE A 17 11.49 -0.06 0.99
CA PHE A 17 10.10 -0.48 0.73
C PHE A 17 9.25 0.68 0.17
N GLY A 18 9.80 1.90 0.14
CA GLY A 18 9.14 3.10 -0.37
C GLY A 18 10.10 4.05 -1.10
N ALA A 19 9.58 5.20 -1.53
CA ALA A 19 10.30 6.20 -2.33
C ALA A 19 11.12 7.18 -1.47
N GLY A 20 10.79 7.31 -0.19
CA GLY A 20 11.49 8.19 0.75
C GLY A 20 12.86 7.63 1.17
N PRO A 21 13.86 8.50 1.42
CA PRO A 21 15.20 8.05 1.82
C PRO A 21 15.23 7.33 3.19
N LEU A 22 14.16 7.46 3.98
CA LEU A 22 13.99 6.82 5.28
C LEU A 22 13.04 5.60 5.22
N GLU A 23 12.45 5.29 4.06
CA GLU A 23 11.53 4.17 3.87
C GLU A 23 12.29 2.88 3.56
N THR A 24 13.16 2.49 4.49
CA THR A 24 13.84 1.18 4.48
C THR A 24 13.62 0.50 5.81
N GLY A 25 13.58 -0.83 5.81
CA GLY A 25 13.63 -1.59 7.06
C GLY A 25 15.03 -1.60 7.67
N MET A 26 15.13 -2.31 8.80
CA MET A 26 16.37 -2.54 9.55
C MET A 26 16.66 -4.03 9.72
N ARG A 27 17.96 -4.32 9.74
CA ARG A 27 18.57 -5.61 10.05
C ARG A 27 19.96 -5.34 10.63
N ARG A 28 20.00 -4.94 11.90
CA ARG A 28 21.22 -4.85 12.70
C ARG A 28 21.13 -5.91 13.80
N LEU A 29 21.57 -7.11 13.49
CA LEU A 29 21.47 -8.22 14.43
C LEU A 29 22.49 -8.05 15.56
N SER A 30 22.14 -8.47 16.76
CA SER A 30 23.03 -8.37 17.92
C SER A 30 24.41 -8.99 17.62
N LEU A 31 25.46 -8.26 17.98
CA LEU A 31 26.88 -8.64 17.80
C LEU A 31 27.34 -8.83 16.36
N ASP A 32 26.60 -8.34 15.36
CA ASP A 32 27.07 -8.32 13.97
C ASP A 32 28.00 -7.12 13.71
N ASP A 33 28.56 -7.03 12.50
CA ASP A 33 29.48 -5.95 12.15
C ASP A 33 28.80 -4.57 12.09
N ASN A 34 27.47 -4.52 11.92
CA ASN A 34 26.70 -3.28 11.95
C ASN A 34 26.41 -2.84 13.39
N ASP A 35 26.12 -3.78 14.30
CA ASP A 35 26.02 -3.53 15.74
C ASP A 35 27.35 -3.01 16.29
N ALA A 36 28.47 -3.63 15.94
CA ALA A 36 29.80 -3.14 16.31
C ALA A 36 30.06 -1.68 15.88
N LYS A 37 29.62 -1.27 14.67
CA LYS A 37 29.72 0.14 14.22
C LYS A 37 28.83 1.07 15.02
N ALA A 38 27.59 0.65 15.32
CA ALA A 38 26.65 1.44 16.10
C ALA A 38 27.16 1.65 17.53
N ARG A 39 27.72 0.62 18.16
CA ARG A 39 28.35 0.70 19.48
C ARG A 39 29.58 1.62 19.50
N GLN A 40 30.40 1.56 18.45
CA GLN A 40 31.56 2.45 18.33
C GLN A 40 31.12 3.92 18.22
N TRP A 41 30.13 4.19 17.35
CA TRP A 41 29.52 5.53 17.25
C TRP A 41 28.98 6.00 18.61
N PHE A 42 28.28 5.13 19.34
CA PHE A 42 27.71 5.46 20.64
C PHE A 42 28.80 5.91 21.64
N VAL A 43 29.91 5.17 21.72
CA VAL A 43 31.04 5.53 22.60
C VAL A 43 31.68 6.85 22.17
N ASP A 44 31.91 7.04 20.87
CA ASP A 44 32.57 8.25 20.36
C ASP A 44 31.71 9.50 20.56
N GLU A 45 30.40 9.40 20.29
CA GLU A 45 29.45 10.50 20.44
C GLU A 45 29.30 10.89 21.92
N THR A 46 29.11 9.91 22.81
CA THR A 46 28.95 10.19 24.26
C THR A 46 30.22 10.73 24.89
N ARG A 47 31.40 10.28 24.45
CA ARG A 47 32.68 10.88 24.85
C ARG A 47 32.77 12.35 24.46
N ALA A 48 32.36 12.70 23.25
CA ALA A 48 32.30 14.09 22.81
C ALA A 48 31.31 14.92 23.64
N LEU A 49 30.28 14.32 24.23
CA LEU A 49 29.28 14.98 25.08
C LEU A 49 29.69 15.10 26.56
N GLY A 50 30.92 14.73 26.92
CA GLY A 50 31.45 14.90 28.28
C GLY A 50 31.21 13.71 29.20
N CYS A 51 30.89 12.53 28.66
CA CYS A 51 31.03 11.29 29.42
C CYS A 51 32.52 11.01 29.63
N THR A 52 32.93 10.88 30.89
CA THR A 52 34.33 10.67 31.28
C THR A 52 34.67 9.21 31.47
N GLU A 53 33.66 8.35 31.61
CA GLU A 53 33.83 6.92 31.86
C GLU A 53 32.91 6.12 30.93
N HIS A 54 33.49 5.10 30.28
CA HIS A 54 32.78 4.14 29.42
C HIS A 54 33.06 2.74 29.95
N ILE A 55 32.05 2.12 30.55
CA ILE A 55 32.16 0.75 31.07
C ILE A 55 31.57 -0.19 30.03
N VAL A 56 32.37 -1.16 29.58
CA VAL A 56 31.90 -2.30 28.79
C VAL A 56 32.03 -3.53 29.65
N ASP A 57 30.95 -4.29 29.82
CA ASP A 57 30.95 -5.50 30.63
C ASP A 57 31.21 -6.79 29.83
N GLU A 58 31.29 -7.91 30.54
CA GLU A 58 31.53 -9.26 30.00
C GLU A 58 30.50 -9.73 28.94
N LEU A 59 29.34 -9.06 28.85
CA LEU A 59 28.29 -9.31 27.86
C LEU A 59 28.17 -8.20 26.82
N GLY A 60 29.05 -7.21 26.86
CA GLY A 60 29.08 -6.09 25.93
C GLY A 60 28.09 -4.97 26.25
N ASN A 61 27.41 -4.98 27.39
CA ASN A 61 26.61 -3.82 27.79
C ASN A 61 27.53 -2.62 27.91
N THR A 62 27.12 -1.49 27.35
CA THR A 62 27.96 -0.28 27.28
C THR A 62 27.31 0.84 28.06
N PHE A 63 27.97 1.30 29.12
CA PHE A 63 27.52 2.39 29.99
C PHE A 63 28.40 3.62 29.76
N ALA A 64 27.82 4.72 29.25
CA ALA A 64 28.50 5.99 29.08
C ALA A 64 28.11 6.94 30.22
N ILE A 65 29.03 7.22 31.14
CA ILE A 65 28.76 7.94 32.39
C ILE A 65 29.27 9.39 32.27
N ARG A 66 28.37 10.34 32.51
CA ARG A 66 28.65 11.77 32.69
C ARG A 66 28.67 12.09 34.18
N PRO A 67 29.74 12.73 34.70
CA PRO A 67 29.86 13.01 36.12
C PRO A 67 28.82 14.05 36.60
N GLY A 68 28.37 13.89 37.84
CA GLY A 68 27.57 14.88 38.57
C GLY A 68 28.36 15.52 39.72
N ARG A 69 27.73 16.41 40.48
CA ARG A 69 28.34 17.11 41.62
C ARG A 69 28.77 16.19 42.76
N HIS A 70 28.01 15.13 42.98
CA HIS A 70 28.23 14.13 44.00
C HIS A 70 28.58 12.80 43.34
N SER A 71 29.43 12.03 44.01
CA SER A 71 29.66 10.63 43.65
C SER A 71 28.45 9.78 44.02
N GLY A 72 28.13 8.77 43.22
CA GLY A 72 27.09 7.79 43.51
C GLY A 72 26.61 7.07 42.26
N PRO A 73 25.69 6.11 42.39
CA PRO A 73 25.12 5.38 41.25
C PRO A 73 24.47 6.33 40.23
N PRO A 74 24.79 6.23 38.92
CA PRO A 74 24.22 7.10 37.91
C PRO A 74 22.72 6.90 37.73
N THR A 75 21.99 7.96 37.41
CA THR A 75 20.63 7.83 36.84
C THR A 75 20.77 7.46 35.37
N ALA A 76 20.34 6.25 34.99
CA ALA A 76 20.49 5.71 33.66
C ALA A 76 19.32 6.07 32.75
N MET A 77 19.66 6.35 31.49
CA MET A 77 18.75 6.39 30.36
C MET A 77 19.20 5.36 29.35
N GLY A 78 18.33 4.60 28.72
CA GLY A 78 18.81 3.67 27.69
C GLY A 78 17.85 2.60 27.29
N SER A 79 18.29 1.81 26.32
CA SER A 79 17.57 0.71 25.68
C SER A 79 18.61 -0.12 24.90
N HIS A 80 18.27 -0.64 23.72
CA HIS A 80 19.13 -1.46 22.86
C HIS A 80 19.36 -0.83 21.47
N LEU A 81 20.42 -1.26 20.78
CA LEU A 81 20.75 -0.87 19.40
C LEU A 81 20.59 -2.00 18.38
N ASP A 82 20.45 -3.25 18.85
CA ASP A 82 20.14 -4.41 18.02
C ASP A 82 18.66 -4.47 17.63
N THR A 83 18.35 -5.12 16.51
CA THR A 83 17.01 -5.20 15.92
C THR A 83 16.63 -6.64 15.55
N GLN A 84 15.33 -6.88 15.36
CA GLN A 84 14.78 -8.11 14.74
C GLN A 84 15.45 -8.53 13.40
N PRO A 85 15.36 -9.82 13.00
CA PRO A 85 15.81 -10.26 11.69
C PRO A 85 14.86 -9.71 10.61
N GLY A 86 15.43 -9.32 9.48
CA GLY A 86 14.80 -8.33 8.62
C GLY A 86 13.41 -8.70 8.04
N PRO A 87 12.68 -7.68 7.56
CA PRO A 87 12.98 -6.26 7.71
C PRO A 87 12.22 -5.71 8.94
N GLY A 88 12.96 -5.44 10.02
CA GLY A 88 12.47 -4.84 11.26
C GLY A 88 12.39 -3.31 11.16
N GLY A 89 12.03 -2.65 12.26
CA GLY A 89 11.79 -1.21 12.32
C GLY A 89 13.01 -0.35 12.64
N ARG A 90 12.88 0.97 12.44
CA ARG A 90 13.97 1.96 12.63
C ARG A 90 14.03 2.59 14.02
N TYR A 91 13.00 2.37 14.84
CA TYR A 91 12.78 3.11 16.09
C TYR A 91 12.83 2.19 17.32
N ASP A 92 12.46 0.92 17.16
CA ASP A 92 12.56 -0.11 18.20
C ASP A 92 13.95 -0.17 18.82
N GLY A 93 14.04 -0.01 20.15
CA GLY A 93 15.26 0.19 20.94
C GLY A 93 16.07 1.46 20.64
N ILE A 94 16.41 1.66 19.36
CA ILE A 94 17.30 2.71 18.84
C ILE A 94 16.83 4.09 19.32
N LEU A 95 15.52 4.35 19.37
CA LEU A 95 14.96 5.60 19.87
C LEU A 95 15.39 5.90 21.32
N GLY A 96 15.37 4.91 22.20
CA GLY A 96 15.71 5.07 23.62
C GLY A 96 17.17 5.44 23.84
N VAL A 97 18.07 4.76 23.15
CA VAL A 97 19.52 5.05 23.22
C VAL A 97 19.82 6.44 22.64
N HIS A 98 19.28 6.77 21.46
CA HIS A 98 19.47 8.07 20.84
C HIS A 98 18.85 9.23 21.64
N ALA A 99 17.72 9.01 22.32
CA ALA A 99 17.12 10.00 23.20
C ALA A 99 17.96 10.25 24.44
N GLY A 100 18.60 9.22 25.02
CA GLY A 100 19.60 9.37 26.08
C GLY A 100 20.80 10.21 25.64
N VAL A 101 21.35 9.93 24.45
CA VAL A 101 22.45 10.72 23.86
C VAL A 101 22.02 12.16 23.62
N GLU A 102 20.80 12.40 23.11
CA GLU A 102 20.27 13.75 22.94
C GLU A 102 20.08 14.48 24.28
N ALA A 103 19.62 13.79 25.32
CA ALA A 103 19.51 14.37 26.66
C ALA A 103 20.88 14.86 27.15
N LEU A 104 21.95 14.07 26.98
CA LEU A 104 23.31 14.51 27.29
C LEU A 104 23.75 15.73 26.45
N ARG A 105 23.40 15.75 25.16
CA ARG A 105 23.70 16.88 24.26
C ARG A 105 23.04 18.17 24.74
N VAL A 106 21.74 18.12 25.02
CA VAL A 106 20.98 19.26 25.53
C VAL A 106 21.51 19.71 26.89
N MET A 107 21.87 18.78 27.77
CA MET A 107 22.48 19.12 29.05
C MET A 107 23.81 19.84 28.87
N LYS A 108 24.67 19.39 27.95
CA LYS A 108 25.95 20.03 27.65
C LYS A 108 25.75 21.43 27.06
N GLU A 109 24.89 21.57 26.06
CA GLU A 109 24.61 22.84 25.39
C GLU A 109 24.04 23.90 26.34
N ASN A 110 23.28 23.48 27.35
CA ASN A 110 22.69 24.36 28.36
C ASN A 110 23.51 24.46 29.66
N ASN A 111 24.73 23.90 29.69
CA ASN A 111 25.59 23.87 30.88
C ASN A 111 24.87 23.35 32.14
N VAL A 112 24.03 22.35 31.95
CA VAL A 112 23.29 21.67 33.00
C VAL A 112 24.23 20.76 33.77
N GLU A 113 24.30 20.98 35.08
CA GLU A 113 25.05 20.15 36.02
C GLU A 113 24.07 19.39 36.92
N THR A 114 24.19 18.07 36.97
CA THR A 114 23.33 17.18 37.78
C THR A 114 23.92 16.94 39.17
N HIS A 115 23.07 16.60 40.14
CA HIS A 115 23.51 16.30 41.50
C HIS A 115 24.28 14.99 41.56
N TYR A 116 23.75 13.93 40.95
CA TYR A 116 24.43 12.64 40.81
C TYR A 116 24.86 12.42 39.35
N PRO A 117 25.72 11.43 39.08
CA PRO A 117 26.09 11.10 37.70
C PRO A 117 24.85 10.68 36.90
N VAL A 118 24.89 10.88 35.59
CA VAL A 118 23.88 10.36 34.66
C VAL A 118 24.59 9.48 33.64
N CYS A 119 23.94 8.40 33.20
CA CYS A 119 24.54 7.54 32.18
C CYS A 119 23.56 7.21 31.06
N VAL A 120 24.11 6.93 29.89
CA VAL A 120 23.36 6.28 28.81
C VAL A 120 23.81 4.83 28.70
N VAL A 121 22.87 3.89 28.65
CA VAL A 121 23.15 2.46 28.52
C VAL A 121 22.65 1.93 27.18
N ASN A 122 23.48 1.09 26.55
CA ASN A 122 23.10 0.21 25.45
C ASN A 122 23.20 -1.24 25.93
N TRP A 123 22.05 -1.89 26.10
CA TRP A 123 21.95 -3.30 26.48
C TRP A 123 22.17 -4.20 25.25
N THR A 124 22.70 -5.40 25.49
CA THR A 124 23.05 -6.34 24.42
C THR A 124 22.02 -7.45 24.25
N ASN A 125 21.55 -7.64 23.01
CA ASN A 125 20.64 -8.73 22.63
C ASN A 125 19.32 -8.66 23.40
N GLU A 126 18.67 -7.50 23.33
CA GLU A 126 17.33 -7.34 23.87
C GLU A 126 16.33 -8.14 23.02
N GLU A 127 16.43 -8.05 21.70
CA GLU A 127 15.45 -8.59 20.76
C GLU A 127 15.39 -10.13 20.76
N GLY A 128 16.49 -10.77 21.17
CA GLY A 128 16.59 -12.23 21.16
C GLY A 128 16.54 -12.86 19.76
N ALA A 129 16.79 -12.07 18.72
CA ALA A 129 16.63 -12.49 17.33
C ALA A 129 17.72 -13.47 16.88
N ARG A 130 18.98 -13.03 16.90
CA ARG A 130 20.13 -13.82 16.46
C ARG A 130 20.49 -14.90 17.49
N PHE A 131 20.42 -14.55 18.77
CA PHE A 131 20.60 -15.44 19.91
C PHE A 131 19.25 -15.56 20.62
N PRO A 132 18.60 -16.75 20.63
CA PRO A 132 17.18 -16.92 20.97
C PRO A 132 16.89 -16.80 22.48
N TYR A 133 17.18 -15.64 23.04
CA TYR A 133 16.91 -15.25 24.41
C TYR A 133 16.77 -13.73 24.45
N SER A 134 15.56 -13.21 24.67
CA SER A 134 15.32 -11.77 24.75
C SER A 134 15.78 -11.20 26.09
N VAL A 135 16.05 -9.89 26.14
CA VAL A 135 16.45 -9.17 27.35
C VAL A 135 17.68 -9.83 28.01
N MET A 136 18.59 -10.38 27.19
CA MET A 136 19.60 -11.33 27.65
C MET A 136 20.62 -10.69 28.59
N ALA A 137 21.30 -9.63 28.13
CA ALA A 137 22.43 -9.09 28.87
C ALA A 137 22.01 -8.26 30.08
N SER A 138 20.84 -7.61 30.04
CA SER A 138 20.24 -6.96 31.20
C SER A 138 19.75 -7.98 32.24
N SER A 139 19.27 -9.15 31.82
CA SER A 139 18.96 -10.28 32.72
C SER A 139 20.20 -10.84 33.41
N VAL A 140 21.34 -10.93 32.71
CA VAL A 140 22.62 -11.31 33.35
C VAL A 140 23.07 -10.24 34.34
N TRP A 141 23.03 -8.96 33.95
CA TRP A 141 23.36 -7.84 34.83
C TRP A 141 22.49 -7.84 36.10
N ALA A 142 21.20 -8.13 35.96
CA ALA A 142 20.27 -8.26 37.08
C ALA A 142 20.42 -9.58 37.86
N GLY A 143 21.28 -10.51 37.45
CA GLY A 143 21.45 -11.81 38.08
C GLY A 143 20.23 -12.74 37.97
N LEU A 144 19.42 -12.56 36.93
CA LEU A 144 18.28 -13.41 36.56
C LEU A 144 18.70 -14.56 35.61
N LEU A 145 19.75 -14.34 34.81
CA LEU A 145 20.35 -15.32 33.91
C LEU A 145 21.81 -15.57 34.28
N GLY A 146 22.26 -16.83 34.23
CA GLY A 146 23.66 -17.16 34.46
C GLY A 146 24.56 -16.69 33.31
N LYS A 147 25.69 -16.05 33.62
CA LYS A 147 26.65 -15.59 32.60
C LYS A 147 27.11 -16.70 31.65
N GLU A 148 27.50 -17.85 32.19
CA GLU A 148 28.00 -18.97 31.37
C GLU A 148 26.90 -19.54 30.47
N GLU A 149 25.65 -19.51 30.93
CA GLU A 149 24.48 -19.88 30.13
C GLU A 149 24.30 -18.90 28.97
N ALA A 150 24.28 -17.59 29.25
CA ALA A 150 24.18 -16.54 28.24
C ALA A 150 25.32 -16.63 27.20
N TRP A 151 26.55 -16.85 27.66
CA TRP A 151 27.71 -17.02 26.80
C TRP A 151 27.64 -18.25 25.89
N ALA A 152 26.98 -19.32 26.34
CA ALA A 152 26.84 -20.57 25.61
C ALA A 152 25.72 -20.54 24.57
N ILE A 153 24.81 -19.56 24.62
CA ILE A 153 23.73 -19.42 23.64
C ILE A 153 24.33 -19.31 22.24
N ARG A 154 23.82 -20.14 21.34
CA ARG A 154 24.24 -20.19 19.94
C ARG A 154 23.32 -19.38 19.05
N GLU A 155 23.88 -18.91 17.95
CA GLU A 155 23.11 -18.27 16.89
C GLU A 155 22.06 -19.22 16.31
N VAL A 156 20.93 -18.67 15.89
CA VAL A 156 19.97 -19.38 15.06
C VAL A 156 20.63 -19.71 13.71
N PRO A 157 20.71 -20.99 13.27
CA PRO A 157 21.47 -21.37 12.07
C PRO A 157 21.08 -20.63 10.79
N SER A 158 19.80 -20.27 10.63
CA SER A 158 19.31 -19.50 9.48
C SER A 158 19.72 -18.03 9.49
N LEU A 159 20.14 -17.49 10.64
CA LEU A 159 20.58 -16.11 10.83
C LEU A 159 22.10 -16.00 11.03
N ALA A 160 22.77 -17.13 11.29
CA ALA A 160 24.22 -17.21 11.45
C ALA A 160 24.95 -16.81 10.16
N THR A 161 26.11 -16.18 10.31
CA THR A 161 26.99 -15.86 9.17
C THR A 161 27.50 -17.12 8.47
N ASP A 162 27.63 -18.22 9.22
CA ASP A 162 27.94 -19.57 8.73
C ASP A 162 26.94 -20.58 9.32
N PRO A 163 25.89 -20.96 8.57
CA PRO A 163 24.88 -21.93 9.02
C PRO A 163 25.45 -23.29 9.40
N SER A 164 26.63 -23.67 8.88
CA SER A 164 27.28 -24.95 9.19
C SER A 164 28.01 -24.93 10.53
N SER A 165 28.29 -23.75 11.08
CA SER A 165 28.96 -23.57 12.37
C SER A 165 28.42 -22.34 13.14
N PRO A 166 27.17 -22.39 13.66
CA PRO A 166 26.61 -21.30 14.47
C PRO A 166 27.51 -20.94 15.65
N LYS A 167 27.84 -19.64 15.78
CA LYS A 167 28.73 -19.15 16.84
C LYS A 167 27.96 -18.94 18.13
N THR A 168 28.69 -18.89 19.24
CA THR A 168 28.12 -18.56 20.56
C THR A 168 28.24 -17.06 20.85
N VAL A 169 27.40 -16.50 21.73
CA VAL A 169 27.49 -15.10 22.19
C VAL A 169 28.93 -14.70 22.57
N LYS A 170 29.62 -15.54 23.36
CA LYS A 170 31.01 -15.29 23.79
C LYS A 170 32.01 -15.18 22.63
N GLN A 171 31.81 -15.98 21.59
CA GLN A 171 32.67 -15.98 20.41
C GLN A 171 32.47 -14.70 19.60
N GLU A 172 31.22 -14.26 19.41
CA GLU A 172 30.92 -13.03 18.69
C GLU A 172 31.37 -11.78 19.46
N LEU A 173 31.11 -11.69 20.77
CA LEU A 173 31.63 -10.61 21.63
C LEU A 173 33.15 -10.47 21.51
N LYS A 174 33.87 -11.61 21.55
CA LYS A 174 35.32 -11.63 21.36
C LYS A 174 35.74 -11.24 19.95
N ARG A 175 34.98 -11.63 18.92
CA ARG A 175 35.24 -11.32 17.50
C ARG A 175 35.13 -9.83 17.23
N ILE A 176 34.08 -9.18 17.73
CA ILE A 176 33.85 -7.75 17.51
C ILE A 176 34.62 -6.85 18.49
N GLY A 177 35.29 -7.43 19.50
CA GLY A 177 36.09 -6.68 20.48
C GLY A 177 35.26 -6.04 21.60
N TRP A 178 34.03 -6.50 21.82
CA TRP A 178 33.11 -5.98 22.84
C TRP A 178 32.94 -6.90 24.05
N LEU A 179 33.83 -7.89 24.22
CA LEU A 179 33.97 -8.62 25.47
C LEU A 179 34.70 -7.72 26.49
N GLY A 180 33.95 -6.98 27.28
CA GLY A 180 34.47 -6.00 28.22
C GLY A 180 35.10 -6.62 29.48
N PRO A 181 35.96 -5.87 30.18
CA PRO A 181 36.65 -6.34 31.38
C PRO A 181 35.78 -6.25 32.65
N ALA A 182 34.72 -5.42 32.66
CA ALA A 182 33.87 -5.27 33.83
C ALA A 182 32.92 -6.47 33.97
N LYS A 183 32.63 -6.88 35.20
CA LYS A 183 31.66 -7.97 35.43
C LYS A 183 30.25 -7.49 35.05
N CYS A 184 29.53 -8.33 34.33
CA CYS A 184 28.10 -8.11 34.05
C CYS A 184 27.30 -8.45 35.32
N ASP A 185 27.29 -7.53 36.29
CA ASP A 185 26.62 -7.64 37.59
C ASP A 185 26.20 -6.24 38.05
N TYR A 186 24.95 -6.09 38.50
CA TYR A 186 24.41 -4.84 39.05
C TYR A 186 25.19 -4.29 40.25
N ARG A 187 25.97 -5.12 40.93
CA ARG A 187 26.84 -4.71 42.04
C ARG A 187 28.13 -4.04 41.56
N GLU A 188 28.63 -4.45 40.39
CA GLU A 188 29.83 -3.88 39.78
C GLU A 188 29.50 -2.53 39.12
N VAL A 189 28.35 -2.46 38.44
CA VAL A 189 27.85 -1.24 37.79
C VAL A 189 26.47 -0.88 38.36
N PRO A 190 26.40 -0.32 39.59
CA PRO A 190 25.12 0.00 40.23
C PRO A 190 24.45 1.20 39.56
N LEU A 191 23.14 1.11 39.33
CA LEU A 191 22.33 2.21 38.80
C LEU A 191 21.47 2.82 39.91
N GLY A 192 21.39 4.15 39.92
CA GLY A 192 20.54 4.90 40.86
C GLY A 192 19.07 4.90 40.45
N ALA A 193 18.81 4.85 39.14
CA ALA A 193 17.51 4.54 38.54
C ALA A 193 17.69 4.23 37.05
N HIS A 194 16.68 3.66 36.40
CA HIS A 194 16.65 3.40 34.96
C HIS A 194 15.38 3.97 34.30
N PHE A 195 15.55 4.83 33.30
CA PHE A 195 14.46 5.39 32.49
C PHE A 195 14.63 4.99 31.03
N GLU A 196 13.64 4.33 30.46
CA GLU A 196 13.67 3.91 29.06
C GLU A 196 12.57 4.61 28.26
N LEU A 197 12.98 5.31 27.20
CA LEU A 197 12.05 5.79 26.18
C LEU A 197 11.94 4.72 25.10
N HIS A 198 10.72 4.37 24.74
CA HIS A 198 10.46 3.36 23.72
C HIS A 198 9.26 3.74 22.86
N ILE A 199 9.15 3.16 21.68
CA ILE A 199 7.89 3.19 20.92
C ILE A 199 6.88 2.26 21.59
N GLU A 200 5.58 2.53 21.45
CA GLU A 200 4.53 1.70 22.07
C GLU A 200 4.52 0.27 21.54
N GLN A 201 4.87 0.10 20.25
CA GLN A 201 4.73 -1.15 19.50
C GLN A 201 3.26 -1.63 19.39
N GLY A 202 2.32 -0.79 19.81
CA GLY A 202 0.88 -1.03 19.81
C GLY A 202 0.10 0.21 19.36
N PRO A 203 -1.22 0.08 19.15
CA PRO A 203 -2.04 1.13 18.55
C PRO A 203 -2.74 2.05 19.56
N VAL A 204 -2.56 1.88 20.87
CA VAL A 204 -3.37 2.53 21.91
C VAL A 204 -3.16 4.04 21.92
N LEU A 205 -1.92 4.53 21.97
CA LEU A 205 -1.65 5.97 22.01
C LEU A 205 -2.13 6.68 20.74
N GLU A 206 -1.94 6.05 19.57
CA GLU A 206 -2.44 6.60 18.29
C GLU A 206 -3.97 6.65 18.27
N ARG A 207 -4.64 5.55 18.64
CA ARG A 207 -6.11 5.46 18.65
C ARG A 207 -6.75 6.45 19.64
N GLU A 208 -6.17 6.58 20.84
CA GLU A 208 -6.65 7.50 21.88
C GLU A 208 -6.18 8.95 21.68
N GLY A 209 -5.43 9.24 20.60
CA GLY A 209 -4.91 10.57 20.29
C GLY A 209 -3.94 11.14 21.34
N LYS A 210 -3.24 10.26 22.07
CA LYS A 210 -2.26 10.59 23.11
C LYS A 210 -0.85 10.66 22.52
N LYS A 211 -0.01 11.46 23.15
CA LYS A 211 1.38 11.73 22.74
C LYS A 211 2.42 11.03 23.59
N ILE A 212 2.08 10.76 24.85
CA ILE A 212 2.98 10.10 25.79
C ILE A 212 2.22 9.02 26.54
N GLY A 213 2.84 7.85 26.60
CA GLY A 213 2.48 6.79 27.50
C GLY A 213 3.35 6.78 28.74
N VAL A 214 2.73 6.91 29.91
CA VAL A 214 3.38 6.69 31.21
C VAL A 214 3.23 5.20 31.55
N VAL A 215 4.33 4.46 31.48
CA VAL A 215 4.28 3.00 31.68
C VAL A 215 4.34 2.68 33.17
N LEU A 216 3.37 1.89 33.65
CA LEU A 216 3.25 1.50 35.06
C LEU A 216 3.96 0.17 35.38
N GLY A 217 4.32 -0.59 34.35
CA GLY A 217 4.91 -1.93 34.44
C GLY A 217 4.62 -2.76 33.19
N GLY A 218 5.01 -4.02 33.23
CA GLY A 218 4.73 -5.01 32.17
C GLY A 218 3.59 -5.97 32.53
N GLN A 219 3.22 -6.82 31.59
CA GLN A 219 2.34 -7.97 31.83
C GLN A 219 3.14 -9.18 32.33
N ALA A 220 2.54 -10.01 33.17
CA ALA A 220 3.07 -11.33 33.47
C ALA A 220 2.80 -12.27 32.29
N TYR A 221 3.72 -13.20 32.03
CA TYR A 221 3.52 -14.23 31.02
C TYR A 221 4.17 -15.56 31.38
N ARG A 222 3.60 -16.64 30.85
CA ARG A 222 4.18 -17.99 30.89
C ARG A 222 4.17 -18.62 29.52
N TRP A 223 5.33 -19.15 29.12
CA TRP A 223 5.51 -19.85 27.86
C TRP A 223 5.71 -21.34 28.12
N PHE A 224 4.98 -22.15 27.38
CA PHE A 224 5.08 -23.60 27.43
C PHE A 224 5.36 -24.18 26.04
N THR A 225 6.12 -25.26 26.02
CA THR A 225 6.17 -26.20 24.90
C THR A 225 5.29 -27.38 25.28
N LEU A 226 4.26 -27.65 24.47
CA LEU A 226 3.39 -28.81 24.59
C LEU A 226 3.82 -29.83 23.55
N GLU A 227 4.15 -31.04 23.98
CA GLU A 227 4.33 -32.18 23.07
C GLU A 227 3.16 -33.14 23.19
N ILE A 228 2.46 -33.34 22.08
CA ILE A 228 1.32 -34.24 21.94
C ILE A 228 1.79 -35.47 21.17
N GLY A 229 1.76 -36.63 21.81
CA GLY A 229 2.07 -37.93 21.21
C GLY A 229 0.79 -38.67 20.84
N GLY A 230 0.68 -39.05 19.57
CA GLY A 230 -0.38 -39.90 19.02
C GLY A 230 0.22 -41.14 18.36
N GLN A 231 -0.48 -41.69 17.37
CA GLN A 231 -0.06 -42.88 16.64
C GLN A 231 -0.10 -42.64 15.13
N GLU A 232 1.04 -42.84 14.47
CA GLU A 232 1.12 -42.79 13.01
C GLU A 232 0.32 -43.95 12.39
N ALA A 233 -0.57 -43.65 11.45
CA ALA A 233 -1.34 -44.65 10.73
C ALA A 233 -1.82 -44.14 9.36
N HIS A 234 -2.22 -45.04 8.48
CA HIS A 234 -2.66 -44.68 7.12
C HIS A 234 -4.02 -43.97 7.14
N THR A 235 -4.10 -42.77 6.57
CA THR A 235 -5.31 -41.92 6.66
C THR A 235 -6.57 -42.54 6.05
N GLY A 236 -6.41 -43.41 5.04
CA GLY A 236 -7.53 -44.10 4.38
C GLY A 236 -7.90 -45.47 4.97
N ALA A 237 -6.98 -46.12 5.69
CA ALA A 237 -7.18 -47.49 6.17
C ALA A 237 -7.57 -47.55 7.66
N THR A 238 -7.31 -46.49 8.42
CA THR A 238 -7.61 -46.42 9.85
C THR A 238 -8.95 -45.71 10.10
N PRO A 239 -9.99 -46.41 10.59
CA PRO A 239 -11.26 -45.79 10.97
C PRO A 239 -11.10 -44.81 12.13
N TYR A 240 -11.99 -43.81 12.25
CA TYR A 240 -11.90 -42.76 13.28
C TYR A 240 -11.82 -43.30 14.71
N ALA A 241 -12.58 -44.36 15.03
CA ALA A 241 -12.58 -44.96 16.37
C ALA A 241 -11.22 -45.56 16.79
N ASN A 242 -10.29 -45.73 15.85
CA ASN A 242 -8.98 -46.36 16.06
C ASN A 242 -7.83 -45.37 15.83
N ARG A 243 -8.11 -44.06 15.81
CA ARG A 243 -7.08 -43.03 15.62
C ARG A 243 -6.67 -42.45 16.96
N ALA A 244 -5.36 -42.23 17.11
CA ALA A 244 -4.79 -41.32 18.08
C ALA A 244 -4.12 -40.18 17.30
N ASP A 245 -4.92 -39.20 16.87
CA ASP A 245 -4.49 -38.13 15.97
C ASP A 245 -3.95 -36.92 16.75
N ALA A 246 -2.62 -36.80 16.81
CA ALA A 246 -1.95 -35.74 17.58
C ALA A 246 -2.27 -34.33 17.05
N LEU A 247 -2.55 -34.19 15.75
CA LEU A 247 -2.87 -32.89 15.16
C LEU A 247 -4.31 -32.47 15.45
N GLN A 248 -5.24 -33.42 15.45
CA GLN A 248 -6.62 -33.17 15.85
C GLN A 248 -6.71 -32.71 17.31
N ALA A 249 -5.98 -33.39 18.22
CA ALA A 249 -5.87 -32.98 19.62
C ALA A 249 -5.25 -31.57 19.75
N ALA A 250 -4.15 -31.29 19.05
CA ALA A 250 -3.51 -29.97 19.05
C ALA A 250 -4.45 -28.86 18.58
N ALA A 251 -5.20 -29.07 17.49
CA ALA A 251 -6.13 -28.08 16.95
C ALA A 251 -7.25 -27.74 17.96
N ARG A 252 -7.78 -28.75 18.66
CA ARG A 252 -8.78 -28.54 19.71
C ARG A 252 -8.20 -27.77 20.91
N ILE A 253 -6.99 -28.12 21.34
CA ILE A 253 -6.30 -27.42 22.44
C ILE A 253 -6.05 -25.94 22.07
N ILE A 254 -5.62 -25.63 20.85
CA ILE A 254 -5.39 -24.25 20.39
C ILE A 254 -6.68 -23.42 20.48
N VAL A 255 -7.80 -23.95 19.96
CA VAL A 255 -9.09 -23.24 19.97
C VAL A 255 -9.60 -23.05 21.39
N MET A 256 -9.53 -24.09 22.23
CA MET A 256 -9.95 -24.05 23.63
C MET A 256 -9.11 -23.06 24.45
N SER A 257 -7.78 -23.06 24.27
CA SER A 257 -6.86 -22.21 25.02
C SER A 257 -7.18 -20.71 24.84
N LYS A 258 -7.56 -20.30 23.63
CA LYS A 258 -8.02 -18.93 23.37
C LYS A 258 -9.31 -18.60 24.11
N ALA A 259 -10.27 -19.52 24.11
CA ALA A 259 -11.56 -19.32 24.80
C ALA A 259 -11.34 -19.17 26.32
N LYS A 260 -10.54 -20.06 26.93
CA LYS A 260 -10.21 -20.00 28.36
C LYS A 260 -9.46 -18.75 28.77
N ALA A 261 -8.48 -18.30 27.98
CA ALA A 261 -7.84 -17.02 28.28
C ALA A 261 -8.82 -15.84 28.22
N GLY A 262 -9.75 -15.85 27.25
CA GLY A 262 -10.80 -14.83 27.12
C GLY A 262 -11.76 -14.76 28.31
N GLU A 263 -12.14 -15.91 28.91
CA GLU A 263 -12.97 -15.97 30.13
C GLU A 263 -12.34 -15.20 31.31
N HIS A 264 -11.01 -15.18 31.37
CA HIS A 264 -10.24 -14.51 32.41
C HIS A 264 -9.68 -13.15 32.01
N GLN A 265 -10.15 -12.57 30.88
CA GLN A 265 -9.60 -11.32 30.31
C GLN A 265 -8.09 -11.36 30.04
N GLY A 266 -7.53 -12.56 29.88
CA GLY A 266 -6.14 -12.79 29.50
C GLY A 266 -5.96 -13.00 28.01
N LEU A 267 -4.70 -13.12 27.61
CA LEU A 267 -4.31 -13.42 26.24
C LEU A 267 -3.66 -14.80 26.21
N CYS A 268 -3.97 -15.58 25.17
CA CYS A 268 -3.29 -16.83 24.89
C CYS A 268 -3.00 -16.96 23.40
N SER A 269 -1.83 -17.47 23.04
CA SER A 269 -1.38 -17.59 21.65
C SER A 269 -0.49 -18.82 21.42
N THR A 270 -0.57 -19.38 20.22
CA THR A 270 0.32 -20.44 19.73
C THR A 270 1.05 -19.92 18.50
N GLY A 271 2.35 -19.64 18.65
CA GLY A 271 3.20 -19.08 17.60
C GLY A 271 4.03 -20.11 16.84
N VAL A 272 4.33 -21.26 17.45
CA VAL A 272 5.13 -22.34 16.87
C VAL A 272 4.30 -23.62 16.84
N LEU A 273 4.26 -24.29 15.70
CA LEU A 273 3.63 -25.59 15.50
C LEU A 273 4.50 -26.44 14.57
N SER A 274 4.88 -27.63 15.03
CA SER A 274 5.60 -28.61 14.22
C SER A 274 4.92 -29.97 14.31
N LEU A 275 4.87 -30.69 13.19
CA LEU A 275 4.17 -31.96 13.07
C LEU A 275 5.07 -33.02 12.42
N GLN A 276 5.00 -34.25 12.90
CA GLN A 276 5.74 -35.40 12.39
C GLN A 276 4.76 -36.55 12.11
N PRO A 277 4.84 -37.23 10.94
CA PRO A 277 5.92 -37.16 9.95
C PRO A 277 5.73 -36.09 8.86
N GLY A 278 4.57 -35.42 8.77
CA GLY A 278 4.35 -34.37 7.77
C GLY A 278 3.92 -34.86 6.39
N SER A 279 3.19 -35.99 6.32
CA SER A 279 2.72 -36.59 5.06
C SER A 279 1.19 -36.57 4.93
N THR A 280 0.67 -36.21 3.75
CA THR A 280 -0.77 -36.12 3.45
C THR A 280 -1.54 -37.42 3.68
N ASN A 281 -0.89 -38.58 3.52
CA ASN A 281 -1.51 -39.90 3.65
C ASN A 281 -1.27 -40.59 5.00
N THR A 282 -0.66 -39.88 5.97
CA THR A 282 -0.31 -40.45 7.28
C THR A 282 -0.88 -39.56 8.39
N ILE A 283 -1.59 -40.17 9.34
CA ILE A 283 -2.07 -39.51 10.56
C ILE A 283 -0.85 -39.09 11.38
N PRO A 284 -0.74 -37.81 11.83
CA PRO A 284 0.41 -37.36 12.60
C PRO A 284 0.53 -38.08 13.95
N GLY A 285 1.70 -38.67 14.20
CA GLY A 285 2.00 -39.35 15.46
C GLY A 285 2.65 -38.44 16.51
N LYS A 286 3.16 -37.27 16.13
CA LYS A 286 3.69 -36.30 17.09
C LYS A 286 3.46 -34.86 16.62
N VAL A 287 3.01 -34.03 17.55
CA VAL A 287 2.90 -32.57 17.37
C VAL A 287 3.60 -31.87 18.52
N VAL A 288 4.41 -30.87 18.22
CA VAL A 288 5.03 -29.98 19.22
C VAL A 288 4.56 -28.56 18.94
N MET A 289 3.97 -27.91 19.94
CA MET A 289 3.42 -26.56 19.84
C MET A 289 3.84 -25.68 21.01
N SER A 290 3.89 -24.36 20.79
CA SER A 290 4.07 -23.37 21.86
C SER A 290 2.73 -22.91 22.44
N LEU A 291 2.68 -22.56 23.71
CA LEU A 291 1.56 -21.87 24.34
C LEU A 291 2.08 -20.66 25.15
N ASP A 292 1.66 -19.47 24.76
CA ASP A 292 1.99 -18.19 25.41
C ASP A 292 0.75 -17.67 26.14
N ILE A 293 0.77 -17.61 27.47
CA ILE A 293 -0.30 -17.09 28.31
C ILE A 293 0.15 -15.76 28.92
N ARG A 294 -0.67 -14.70 28.80
CA ARG A 294 -0.36 -13.37 29.35
C ARG A 294 -1.53 -12.75 30.11
N HIS A 295 -1.22 -12.08 31.22
CA HIS A 295 -2.19 -11.25 31.96
C HIS A 295 -1.47 -10.20 32.81
N GLN A 296 -2.18 -9.15 33.24
CA GLN A 296 -1.61 -8.10 34.11
C GLN A 296 -1.34 -8.59 35.55
N ASP A 297 -2.05 -9.63 35.96
CA ASP A 297 -2.01 -10.23 37.29
C ASP A 297 -1.47 -11.66 37.18
N GLU A 298 -0.39 -11.95 37.92
CA GLU A 298 0.27 -13.25 38.00
C GLU A 298 -0.68 -14.35 38.50
N ALA A 299 -1.59 -14.02 39.43
CA ALA A 299 -2.55 -14.99 39.94
C ALA A 299 -3.52 -15.47 38.84
N VAL A 300 -3.88 -14.57 37.93
CA VAL A 300 -4.77 -14.88 36.80
C VAL A 300 -4.03 -15.66 35.71
N VAL A 301 -2.73 -15.41 35.48
CA VAL A 301 -1.92 -16.28 34.59
C VAL A 301 -1.94 -17.72 35.09
N GLY A 302 -1.77 -17.93 36.40
CA GLY A 302 -1.88 -19.25 37.02
C GLY A 302 -3.27 -19.88 36.86
N ALA A 303 -4.34 -19.10 37.05
CA ALA A 303 -5.71 -19.58 36.86
C ALA A 303 -6.02 -19.98 35.41
N ILE A 304 -5.54 -19.19 34.43
CA ILE A 304 -5.68 -19.51 33.01
C ILE A 304 -4.90 -20.78 32.68
N GLU A 305 -3.66 -20.91 33.17
CA GLU A 305 -2.86 -22.11 32.98
C GLU A 305 -3.58 -23.36 33.51
N GLU A 306 -4.09 -23.31 34.74
CA GLU A 306 -4.80 -24.43 35.36
C GLU A 306 -6.07 -24.81 34.58
N ALA A 307 -6.85 -23.81 34.15
CA ALA A 307 -8.04 -24.03 33.33
C ALA A 307 -7.71 -24.70 31.99
N ILE A 308 -6.63 -24.25 31.32
CA ILE A 308 -6.19 -24.84 30.05
C ILE A 308 -5.67 -26.26 30.26
N ARG A 309 -4.86 -26.51 31.30
CA ARG A 309 -4.31 -27.84 31.59
C ARG A 309 -5.42 -28.88 31.78
N ASN A 310 -6.38 -28.57 32.65
CA ASN A 310 -7.48 -29.49 32.98
C ASN A 310 -8.27 -29.91 31.73
N GLU A 311 -8.55 -28.98 30.83
CA GLU A 311 -9.33 -29.27 29.63
C GLU A 311 -8.47 -29.85 28.49
N ALA A 312 -7.18 -29.51 28.42
CA ALA A 312 -6.26 -30.07 27.45
C ALA A 312 -6.01 -31.57 27.69
N ASP A 313 -5.90 -32.00 28.95
CA ASP A 313 -5.78 -33.42 29.30
C ASP A 313 -7.03 -34.21 28.89
N ALA A 314 -8.23 -33.67 29.16
CA ALA A 314 -9.49 -34.28 28.73
C ALA A 314 -9.61 -34.38 27.19
N ILE A 315 -9.12 -33.37 26.46
CA ILE A 315 -9.07 -33.39 25.00
C ILE A 315 -8.14 -34.49 24.51
N ALA A 316 -6.93 -34.59 25.07
CA ALA A 316 -5.94 -35.59 24.68
C ALA A 316 -6.45 -37.03 24.91
N GLU A 317 -7.11 -37.28 26.03
CA GLU A 317 -7.75 -38.58 26.32
C GLU A 317 -8.88 -38.91 25.34
N SER A 318 -9.70 -37.92 24.97
CA SER A 318 -10.86 -38.13 24.07
C SER A 318 -10.47 -38.49 22.63
N GLU A 319 -9.26 -38.13 22.19
CA GLU A 319 -8.72 -38.42 20.85
C GLU A 319 -7.94 -39.75 20.84
N GLY A 320 -8.57 -40.81 21.34
CA GLY A 320 -8.02 -42.18 21.30
C GLY A 320 -6.82 -42.43 22.23
N GLY A 321 -6.67 -41.64 23.30
CA GLY A 321 -5.58 -41.78 24.27
C GLY A 321 -4.26 -41.14 23.83
N CYS A 322 -4.33 -39.99 23.15
CA CYS A 322 -3.13 -39.19 22.90
C CYS A 322 -2.48 -38.80 24.24
N THR A 323 -1.15 -38.77 24.26
CA THR A 323 -0.37 -38.31 25.40
C THR A 323 -0.09 -36.82 25.26
N LEU A 324 -0.16 -36.07 26.37
CA LEU A 324 0.18 -34.66 26.42
C LEU A 324 1.27 -34.44 27.46
N SER A 325 2.33 -33.73 27.10
CA SER A 325 3.39 -33.32 28.01
C SER A 325 3.62 -31.82 27.92
N TRP A 326 3.94 -31.22 29.06
CA TRP A 326 4.16 -29.78 29.19
C TRP A 326 5.57 -29.52 29.66
N ARG A 327 6.25 -28.59 29.00
CA ARG A 327 7.52 -28.02 29.44
C ARG A 327 7.35 -26.53 29.61
N LEU A 328 7.58 -26.03 30.82
CA LEU A 328 7.67 -24.58 31.06
C LEU A 328 8.99 -24.09 30.49
N ASP A 329 8.93 -23.23 29.47
CA ASP A 329 10.12 -22.65 28.84
C ASP A 329 10.51 -21.32 29.50
N SER A 330 9.52 -20.51 29.92
CA SER A 330 9.76 -19.22 30.59
C SER A 330 8.59 -18.85 31.50
N ASP A 331 8.90 -18.33 32.69
CA ASP A 331 7.92 -17.76 33.64
C ASP A 331 8.38 -16.35 34.04
N SER A 332 7.63 -15.34 33.59
CA SER A 332 7.94 -13.93 33.81
C SER A 332 6.84 -13.26 34.64
N LYS A 333 7.24 -12.72 35.79
CA LYS A 333 6.35 -11.98 36.70
C LYS A 333 6.11 -10.58 36.18
N ALA A 334 4.94 -10.00 36.48
CA ALA A 334 4.62 -8.63 36.12
C ALA A 334 5.61 -7.65 36.79
N PRO A 335 6.49 -6.98 36.02
CA PRO A 335 7.47 -6.07 36.60
C PRO A 335 6.75 -4.83 37.14
N LYS A 336 7.05 -4.48 38.39
CA LYS A 336 6.49 -3.30 39.06
C LYS A 336 7.49 -2.16 38.98
N PHE A 337 7.06 -1.05 38.40
CA PHE A 337 7.88 0.16 38.29
C PHE A 337 7.79 1.04 39.53
N ASP A 338 8.84 1.82 39.76
CA ASP A 338 8.98 2.65 40.95
C ASP A 338 8.05 3.86 40.90
N ALA A 339 7.37 4.13 42.01
CA ALA A 339 6.36 5.19 42.07
C ALA A 339 6.96 6.60 41.89
N ALA A 340 8.18 6.84 42.39
CA ALA A 340 8.85 8.14 42.25
C ALA A 340 9.33 8.35 40.80
N CYS A 341 9.83 7.30 40.15
CA CYS A 341 10.15 7.32 38.72
C CYS A 341 8.90 7.60 37.87
N ILE A 342 7.78 6.88 38.12
CA ILE A 342 6.50 7.11 37.43
C ILE A 342 6.04 8.56 37.64
N GLN A 343 6.12 9.08 38.86
CA GLN A 343 5.71 10.47 39.14
C GLN A 343 6.57 11.48 38.40
N ALA A 344 7.89 11.27 38.34
CA ALA A 344 8.80 12.13 37.58
C ALA A 344 8.43 12.17 36.09
N VAL A 345 8.02 11.03 35.51
CA VAL A 345 7.52 10.96 34.14
C VAL A 345 6.17 11.69 33.99
N LYS A 346 5.21 11.49 34.90
CA LYS A 346 3.90 12.18 34.87
C LYS A 346 4.06 13.70 34.89
N ASP A 347 4.94 14.20 35.76
CA ASP A 347 5.19 15.63 35.90
C ASP A 347 5.88 16.20 34.64
N SER A 348 6.83 15.45 34.09
CA SER A 348 7.52 15.81 32.85
C SER A 348 6.57 15.82 31.64
N ALA A 349 5.72 14.79 31.51
CA ALA A 349 4.72 14.69 30.46
C ALA A 349 3.65 15.79 30.55
N THR A 350 3.19 16.10 31.78
CA THR A 350 2.21 17.17 31.99
C THR A 350 2.77 18.53 31.57
N GLU A 351 4.05 18.80 31.83
CA GLU A 351 4.68 20.04 31.36
C GLU A 351 4.90 20.05 29.84
N ALA A 352 5.33 18.93 29.25
CA ALA A 352 5.68 18.86 27.83
C ALA A 352 4.46 18.92 26.91
N VAL A 353 3.37 18.23 27.25
CA VAL A 353 2.19 18.08 26.37
C VAL A 353 0.85 18.41 27.02
N GLY A 354 0.80 18.66 28.32
CA GLY A 354 -0.44 18.84 29.07
C GLY A 354 -1.08 17.52 29.52
N ARG A 355 -1.88 17.57 30.59
CA ARG A 355 -2.48 16.38 31.24
C ARG A 355 -3.35 15.54 30.29
N ASP A 356 -4.01 16.17 29.34
CA ASP A 356 -4.96 15.51 28.42
C ASP A 356 -4.26 14.76 27.28
N LYS A 357 -2.95 14.99 27.08
CA LYS A 357 -2.18 14.41 25.99
C LYS A 357 -1.29 13.24 26.41
N TRP A 358 -1.34 12.83 27.68
CA TRP A 358 -0.71 11.60 28.13
C TRP A 358 -1.70 10.68 28.85
N MET A 359 -1.39 9.38 28.87
CA MET A 359 -2.17 8.38 29.59
C MET A 359 -1.26 7.36 30.27
N GLU A 360 -1.81 6.63 31.23
CA GLU A 360 -1.15 5.49 31.85
C GLU A 360 -1.40 4.22 31.04
N LEU A 361 -0.40 3.35 30.96
CA LEU A 361 -0.50 2.05 30.31
C LEU A 361 0.48 1.05 30.92
N ARG A 362 0.34 -0.21 30.50
CA ARG A 362 1.32 -1.26 30.76
C ARG A 362 1.89 -1.74 29.44
N SER A 363 3.17 -2.08 29.42
CA SER A 363 3.77 -2.67 28.22
C SER A 363 3.30 -4.12 28.06
N GLY A 364 2.93 -4.48 26.83
CA GLY A 364 2.67 -5.85 26.42
C GLY A 364 3.91 -6.59 25.91
N ALA A 365 5.02 -5.87 25.70
CA ALA A 365 6.30 -6.39 25.22
C ALA A 365 7.33 -6.46 26.36
N GLY A 366 8.35 -7.30 26.18
CA GLY A 366 9.53 -7.35 27.04
C GLY A 366 10.44 -6.15 26.77
N HIS A 367 11.13 -5.66 27.80
CA HIS A 367 12.16 -4.62 27.67
C HIS A 367 13.23 -4.79 28.75
N ASP A 368 14.44 -4.26 28.52
CA ASP A 368 15.54 -4.27 29.50
C ASP A 368 15.19 -3.63 30.84
N THR A 369 14.30 -2.63 30.83
CA THR A 369 13.81 -2.01 32.07
C THR A 369 13.16 -3.03 33.01
N PHE A 370 12.61 -4.13 32.52
CA PHE A 370 12.03 -5.17 33.38
C PHE A 370 13.09 -5.85 34.25
N ALA A 371 14.21 -6.26 33.65
CA ALA A 371 15.34 -6.80 34.40
C ALA A 371 15.92 -5.73 35.35
N ALA A 372 16.09 -4.50 34.85
CA ALA A 372 16.62 -3.39 35.65
C ALA A 372 15.75 -3.05 36.89
N SER A 373 14.42 -3.13 36.75
CA SER A 373 13.46 -2.84 37.81
C SER A 373 13.57 -3.76 39.03
N THR A 374 14.19 -4.94 38.87
CA THR A 374 14.43 -5.86 39.98
C THR A 374 15.60 -5.44 40.88
N ARG A 375 16.44 -4.50 40.41
CA ARG A 375 17.68 -4.07 41.10
C ARG A 375 17.73 -2.58 41.39
N CYS A 376 17.04 -1.74 40.63
CA CYS A 376 17.01 -0.30 40.83
C CYS A 376 15.61 0.29 40.53
N PRO A 377 15.30 1.49 41.05
CA PRO A 377 14.08 2.21 40.68
C PRO A 377 14.01 2.41 39.16
N ALA A 378 12.93 2.02 38.51
CA ALA A 378 12.84 2.07 37.07
C ALA A 378 11.44 2.36 36.54
N THR A 379 11.34 2.95 35.35
CA THR A 379 10.09 3.19 34.62
C THR A 379 10.35 3.37 33.12
N MET A 380 9.28 3.44 32.33
CA MET A 380 9.37 3.67 30.88
C MET A 380 8.43 4.78 30.40
N ILE A 381 8.75 5.31 29.23
CA ILE A 381 8.00 6.33 28.51
C ILE A 381 7.71 5.77 27.12
N PHE A 382 6.45 5.74 26.71
CA PHE A 382 6.05 5.33 25.37
C PHE A 382 5.69 6.52 24.48
N VAL A 383 6.02 6.43 23.20
CA VAL A 383 5.54 7.31 22.14
C VAL A 383 4.71 6.53 21.12
N PRO A 384 3.78 7.18 20.38
CA PRO A 384 2.89 6.49 19.45
C PRO A 384 3.63 5.76 18.32
N SER A 385 3.12 4.58 17.96
CA SER A 385 3.52 3.82 16.78
C SER A 385 2.42 3.91 15.72
N LYS A 386 2.75 4.31 14.50
CA LYS A 386 1.77 4.47 13.41
C LYS A 386 1.13 3.12 13.04
N GLY A 387 -0.19 3.05 13.13
CA GLY A 387 -0.96 1.82 12.92
C GLY A 387 -0.68 0.73 13.97
N GLY A 388 0.01 1.04 15.06
CA GLY A 388 0.51 0.05 16.02
C GLY A 388 1.46 -0.98 15.43
N ILE A 389 2.17 -0.62 14.36
CA ILE A 389 3.10 -1.51 13.66
C ILE A 389 4.48 -1.46 14.34
N SER A 390 5.02 -2.64 14.68
CA SER A 390 6.39 -2.87 15.18
C SER A 390 6.95 -4.15 14.57
N HIS A 391 8.26 -4.39 14.71
CA HIS A 391 8.96 -5.57 14.14
C HIS A 391 8.70 -5.72 12.63
N ASN A 392 8.55 -4.58 11.96
CA ASN A 392 8.18 -4.49 10.56
C ASN A 392 8.86 -3.27 9.96
N GLU A 393 9.26 -3.36 8.71
CA GLU A 393 9.92 -2.28 7.98
C GLU A 393 9.11 -0.99 7.95
N LYS A 394 7.79 -1.07 8.00
CA LYS A 394 6.87 0.08 8.01
C LYS A 394 6.69 0.72 9.39
N GLU A 395 7.36 0.22 10.41
CA GLU A 395 7.39 0.85 11.74
C GLU A 395 7.76 2.33 11.62
N TYR A 396 6.91 3.18 12.17
CA TYR A 396 7.07 4.61 12.06
C TYR A 396 6.54 5.33 13.29
N THR A 397 7.38 6.20 13.84
CA THR A 397 6.99 7.23 14.81
C THR A 397 7.39 8.59 14.24
N SER A 398 6.51 9.58 14.38
CA SER A 398 6.75 10.90 13.81
C SER A 398 7.96 11.58 14.45
N LYS A 399 8.61 12.50 13.72
CA LYS A 399 9.73 13.29 14.23
C LYS A 399 9.33 14.09 15.47
N GLU A 400 8.12 14.62 15.47
CA GLU A 400 7.52 15.37 16.56
C GLU A 400 7.35 14.50 17.80
N ASP A 401 6.80 13.29 17.64
CA ASP A 401 6.58 12.37 18.76
C ASP A 401 7.91 11.86 19.34
N CYS A 402 8.90 11.60 18.49
CA CYS A 402 10.27 11.27 18.94
C CYS A 402 10.85 12.42 19.80
N ALA A 403 10.72 13.67 19.34
CA ALA A 403 11.24 14.83 20.04
C ALA A 403 10.51 15.06 21.38
N ILE A 404 9.18 14.90 21.40
CA ILE A 404 8.37 14.98 22.62
C ILE A 404 8.79 13.89 23.62
N GLY A 405 8.98 12.65 23.17
CA GLY A 405 9.48 11.54 23.99
C GLY A 405 10.84 11.86 24.63
N ALA A 406 11.80 12.34 23.85
CA ALA A 406 13.12 12.72 24.34
C ALA A 406 13.06 13.90 25.34
N GLN A 407 12.18 14.88 25.10
CA GLN A 407 11.94 15.98 26.02
C GLN A 407 11.37 15.50 27.36
N VAL A 408 10.43 14.55 27.33
CA VAL A 408 9.86 13.95 28.56
C VAL A 408 10.92 13.14 29.31
N LEU A 409 11.74 12.36 28.62
CA LEU A 409 12.85 11.59 29.20
C LEU A 409 13.82 12.51 29.96
N LEU A 410 14.33 13.56 29.29
CA LEU A 410 15.21 14.56 29.91
C LEU A 410 14.57 15.19 31.15
N GLY A 411 13.31 15.64 31.03
CA GLY A 411 12.60 16.28 32.12
C GLY A 411 12.32 15.35 33.30
N ALA A 412 12.13 14.04 33.07
CA ALA A 412 11.89 13.05 34.12
C ALA A 412 13.19 12.75 34.88
N VAL A 413 14.30 12.55 34.16
CA VAL A 413 15.62 12.26 34.74
C VAL A 413 16.10 13.40 35.63
N LEU A 414 15.95 14.65 35.19
CA LEU A 414 16.34 15.82 35.98
C LEU A 414 15.50 16.01 37.24
N ARG A 415 14.19 15.72 37.16
CA ARG A 415 13.30 15.72 38.33
C ARG A 415 13.69 14.64 39.33
N TYR A 416 14.00 13.44 38.83
CA TYR A 416 14.41 12.33 39.66
C TYR A 416 15.77 12.62 40.33
N ASP A 417 16.72 13.19 39.61
CA ASP A 417 18.00 13.65 40.17
C ASP A 417 17.81 14.68 41.30
N ALA A 418 16.93 15.67 41.11
CA ALA A 418 16.58 16.63 42.15
C ALA A 418 15.88 15.96 43.35
N HIS A 419 15.02 14.97 43.11
CA HIS A 419 14.38 14.18 44.17
C HIS A 419 15.42 13.41 45.00
N ARG A 420 16.40 12.78 44.34
CA ARG A 420 17.53 12.10 45.00
C ARG A 420 18.36 13.05 45.85
N ALA A 421 18.56 14.30 45.41
CA ALA A 421 19.28 15.31 46.19
C ALA A 421 18.49 15.76 47.44
N GLY A 422 17.17 15.91 47.33
CA GLY A 422 16.30 16.29 48.45
C GLY A 422 16.18 15.22 49.54
N ALA A 423 16.17 13.95 49.14
CA ALA A 423 16.10 12.80 50.06
C ALA A 423 17.35 12.63 50.95
N GLY A 424 18.50 13.15 50.53
CA GLY A 424 19.78 13.04 51.26
C GLY A 424 19.97 13.99 52.44
N SER A 425 18.97 14.82 52.81
CA SER A 425 19.12 15.89 53.82
C SER A 425 18.27 15.75 55.09
N PHE A 426 17.70 14.57 55.38
CA PHE A 426 16.88 14.36 56.58
C PHE A 426 17.61 13.59 57.68
N SER A 427 18.52 14.29 58.37
CA SER A 427 18.90 13.97 59.75
C SER A 427 18.93 15.27 60.57
N GLY A 428 17.75 15.73 61.01
CA GLY A 428 17.64 16.93 61.83
C GLY A 428 16.24 17.54 61.76
N SER A 429 15.54 17.53 62.89
CA SER A 429 14.21 18.11 63.07
C SER A 429 14.13 19.57 62.61
N GLY A 430 13.34 19.85 61.57
CA GLY A 430 12.95 21.20 61.16
C GLY A 430 12.29 21.21 59.79
N ARG A 431 11.04 21.69 59.69
CA ARG A 431 10.31 21.85 58.42
C ARG A 431 11.16 22.63 57.39
N PRO A 432 11.37 22.17 56.15
CA PRO A 432 12.05 22.97 55.14
C PRO A 432 11.08 23.97 54.49
N SER A 433 11.56 25.21 54.33
CA SER A 433 10.86 26.30 53.65
C SER A 433 10.78 26.08 52.12
N THR A 434 9.63 26.39 51.54
CA THR A 434 9.23 26.15 50.14
C THR A 434 9.74 27.16 49.12
N LYS A 435 10.68 28.07 49.46
CA LYS A 435 11.05 29.20 48.58
C LYS A 435 12.31 29.00 47.72
N GLY A 436 13.17 28.01 48.03
CA GLY A 436 14.44 27.77 47.32
C GLY A 436 14.33 26.89 46.06
N SER A 437 13.56 25.79 46.10
CA SER A 437 13.49 24.82 44.98
C SER A 437 12.69 25.33 43.78
N ALA A 438 11.75 26.25 44.00
CA ALA A 438 10.91 26.83 42.94
C ALA A 438 11.74 27.61 41.90
N ARG A 439 12.81 28.28 42.33
CA ARG A 439 13.65 29.10 41.43
C ARG A 439 14.50 28.24 40.49
N GLN A 440 15.01 27.11 40.99
CA GLN A 440 15.76 26.14 40.19
C GLN A 440 14.80 25.38 39.25
N MET A 441 13.65 24.89 39.75
CA MET A 441 12.61 24.24 38.92
C MET A 441 12.08 25.15 37.81
N HIS A 442 11.90 26.45 38.05
CA HIS A 442 11.57 27.43 37.01
C HIS A 442 12.68 27.60 35.95
N THR A 443 13.94 27.40 36.32
CA THR A 443 15.09 27.48 35.40
C THR A 443 15.11 26.24 34.48
N TRP A 444 14.89 25.05 35.04
CA TRP A 444 14.76 23.79 34.27
C TRP A 444 13.54 23.79 33.33
N ALA A 445 12.42 24.32 33.81
CA ALA A 445 11.19 24.56 33.03
C ALA A 445 11.38 25.57 31.89
N SER A 446 12.33 26.52 32.03
CA SER A 446 12.69 27.49 30.98
C SER A 446 13.64 26.91 29.94
N ILE A 447 14.52 25.96 30.32
CA ILE A 447 15.44 25.27 29.41
C ILE A 447 14.66 24.30 28.51
N GLY A 448 13.73 23.52 29.08
CA GLY A 448 12.85 22.65 28.29
C GLY A 448 11.94 23.40 27.31
N ARG A 449 11.46 24.60 27.68
CA ARG A 449 10.66 25.47 26.79
C ARG A 449 11.50 26.18 25.73
N ARG A 450 12.73 26.61 26.02
CA ARG A 450 13.59 27.31 25.05
C ARG A 450 14.27 26.39 24.04
N ALA A 451 14.62 25.15 24.42
CA ALA A 451 15.37 24.24 23.56
C ALA A 451 14.59 23.76 22.32
N PHE A 452 13.25 23.71 22.37
CA PHE A 452 12.42 23.21 21.27
C PHE A 452 11.39 24.23 20.70
N SER A 453 11.39 25.47 21.20
CA SER A 453 10.43 26.52 20.77
C SER A 453 10.90 27.38 19.57
N THR A 454 12.12 27.22 19.07
CA THR A 454 12.65 28.06 17.97
C THR A 454 12.82 27.29 16.66
N SER A 455 11.71 26.95 16.00
CA SER A 455 11.50 27.18 14.56
C SER A 455 10.16 26.58 14.10
N ALA A 456 9.08 27.36 14.08
CA ALA A 456 7.88 26.99 13.30
C ALA A 456 6.97 28.18 12.94
N ALA A 457 7.09 29.34 13.59
CA ALA A 457 6.24 30.49 13.26
C ALA A 457 7.00 31.80 13.38
N SER A 458 7.41 32.39 12.24
CA SER A 458 7.63 33.85 12.05
C SER A 458 8.53 34.27 10.87
N ARG A 459 8.94 33.40 9.93
CA ARG A 459 9.69 33.86 8.73
C ARG A 459 9.13 33.35 7.40
N LEU A 460 7.95 33.84 7.04
CA LEU A 460 7.50 33.91 5.65
C LEU A 460 6.70 35.21 5.46
N GLN A 461 7.41 36.34 5.47
CA GLN A 461 6.97 37.61 4.90
C GLN A 461 8.19 38.56 4.86
N GLY A 462 8.61 38.98 3.67
CA GLY A 462 9.58 40.08 3.53
C GLY A 462 10.66 39.91 2.46
N ARG A 463 10.29 40.23 1.21
CA ARG A 463 11.00 41.05 0.21
C ARG A 463 12.50 40.84 -0.10
N GLU A 464 12.71 40.54 -1.39
CA GLU A 464 13.42 41.36 -2.39
C GLU A 464 14.76 42.03 -2.01
N GLY A 465 15.79 41.69 -2.78
CA GLY A 465 16.52 42.70 -3.57
C GLY A 465 17.93 43.07 -3.15
N THR A 466 18.86 42.89 -4.11
CA THR A 466 20.16 43.60 -4.27
C THR A 466 21.25 43.27 -3.24
N GLY A 467 22.53 43.18 -3.54
CA GLY A 467 23.32 43.42 -4.73
C GLY A 467 24.77 43.61 -4.29
N GLN A 468 25.69 42.92 -4.97
CA GLN A 468 27.06 43.35 -5.32
C GLN A 468 28.18 43.59 -4.27
N GLN A 469 29.37 43.18 -4.75
CA GLN A 469 30.76 43.65 -4.49
C GLN A 469 31.63 42.92 -3.44
N GLY A 470 32.67 42.22 -3.94
CA GLY A 470 33.92 41.87 -3.23
C GLY A 470 34.91 43.05 -3.25
N PRO A 471 36.25 42.87 -3.37
CA PRO A 471 37.11 41.66 -3.30
C PRO A 471 38.44 41.89 -2.51
N SER A 472 39.42 40.98 -2.69
CA SER A 472 40.89 41.14 -2.55
C SER A 472 41.55 40.85 -1.18
N ALA A 473 42.75 40.29 -1.03
CA ALA A 473 43.66 39.42 -1.81
C ALA A 473 44.92 39.12 -0.94
N ASN A 474 45.58 37.97 -1.19
CA ASN A 474 47.02 37.60 -1.03
C ASN A 474 47.69 37.72 0.36
N GLY A 475 48.60 36.87 0.84
CA GLY A 475 49.52 35.81 0.35
C GLY A 475 50.73 35.82 1.32
N GLY A 476 51.57 34.81 1.61
CA GLY A 476 51.79 33.44 1.16
C GLY A 476 52.92 32.76 2.00
N ASP A 477 53.27 31.54 1.57
CA ASP A 477 54.48 30.70 1.81
C ASP A 477 54.70 29.98 3.17
N ALA A 478 55.15 28.70 3.28
CA ALA A 478 55.31 27.54 2.39
C ALA A 478 55.71 26.25 3.20
N ALA A 479 55.26 25.07 2.72
CA ALA A 479 55.71 23.65 2.85
C ALA A 479 55.78 22.90 4.22
N PRO A 480 55.42 21.58 4.25
CA PRO A 480 56.44 20.50 4.30
C PRO A 480 56.00 19.17 3.56
N PRO A 481 56.57 17.94 3.76
CA PRO A 481 57.24 17.14 2.71
C PRO A 481 56.61 15.76 2.39
N LYS A 482 57.28 15.00 1.49
CA LYS A 482 56.85 13.81 0.71
C LYS A 482 56.62 12.49 1.45
N GLN A 483 55.68 11.70 0.89
CA GLN A 483 55.34 10.28 1.12
C GLN A 483 56.47 9.27 0.85
N LYS A 484 56.45 8.16 1.61
CA LYS A 484 56.96 6.83 1.19
C LYS A 484 55.98 5.71 1.57
N ASP A 485 55.83 4.79 0.62
CA ASP A 485 54.94 3.63 0.53
C ASP A 485 55.38 2.48 1.46
N THR A 486 54.42 1.76 2.06
CA THR A 486 54.66 0.48 2.75
C THR A 486 53.46 -0.45 2.55
N ARG A 487 53.61 -1.42 1.62
CA ARG A 487 52.87 -2.69 1.61
C ARG A 487 53.80 -3.78 2.13
N PRO A 488 53.30 -4.82 2.83
CA PRO A 488 53.05 -6.07 2.10
C PRO A 488 51.87 -6.94 2.59
N PHE A 489 51.45 -7.86 1.70
CA PHE A 489 50.50 -8.99 1.82
C PHE A 489 48.99 -8.70 1.83
N ALA A 490 48.10 -9.51 1.25
CA ALA A 490 48.06 -10.36 0.06
C ALA A 490 46.56 -10.73 -0.06
N LYS A 491 45.85 -10.32 -1.12
CA LYS A 491 44.41 -10.62 -1.27
C LYS A 491 44.23 -12.07 -1.71
N ARG A 492 43.79 -12.94 -0.79
CA ARG A 492 43.13 -14.20 -1.13
C ARG A 492 41.68 -13.88 -1.46
N TYR A 493 41.31 -14.04 -2.73
CA TYR A 493 39.91 -14.06 -3.15
C TYR A 493 39.27 -15.39 -2.71
N PRO A 494 38.01 -15.41 -2.26
CA PRO A 494 37.27 -16.66 -2.12
C PRO A 494 37.11 -17.33 -3.49
N PRO A 495 37.05 -18.68 -3.55
CA PRO A 495 36.89 -19.38 -4.81
C PRO A 495 35.57 -19.02 -5.47
N VAL A 496 35.62 -18.85 -6.80
CA VAL A 496 34.43 -18.70 -7.66
C VAL A 496 33.54 -19.92 -7.43
N LEU A 497 32.36 -19.72 -6.85
CA LEU A 497 31.32 -20.75 -6.76
C LEU A 497 31.02 -21.24 -8.18
N LYS A 498 31.18 -22.54 -8.42
CA LYS A 498 30.75 -23.19 -9.67
C LYS A 498 29.27 -22.84 -9.87
N GLN A 499 28.96 -22.23 -11.01
CA GLN A 499 27.57 -22.12 -11.46
C GLN A 499 26.97 -23.54 -11.52
N PRO A 500 25.76 -23.76 -11.00
CA PRO A 500 25.10 -25.05 -11.17
C PRO A 500 24.94 -25.34 -12.66
N GLU A 501 25.33 -26.54 -13.08
CA GLU A 501 25.17 -26.99 -14.45
C GLU A 501 23.70 -26.93 -14.84
N ALA A 502 23.42 -26.34 -16.02
CA ALA A 502 22.08 -26.28 -16.57
C ALA A 502 21.58 -27.72 -16.81
N LYS A 503 20.62 -28.16 -15.99
CA LYS A 503 19.83 -29.35 -16.32
C LYS A 503 18.89 -28.97 -17.46
N VAL A 504 19.18 -29.50 -18.63
CA VAL A 504 18.28 -29.49 -19.79
C VAL A 504 17.07 -30.35 -19.43
N PHE A 505 15.90 -29.72 -19.27
CA PHE A 505 14.62 -30.43 -19.25
C PHE A 505 14.11 -30.48 -20.69
N ASP A 506 14.45 -31.57 -21.39
CA ASP A 506 14.16 -31.77 -22.81
C ASP A 506 12.70 -32.14 -23.11
N GLN A 507 11.73 -31.82 -22.24
CA GLN A 507 10.31 -32.02 -22.57
C GLN A 507 9.43 -30.87 -22.04
N PRO A 508 8.62 -30.23 -22.89
CA PRO A 508 7.59 -29.31 -22.44
C PRO A 508 6.56 -30.07 -21.61
N ALA A 509 6.24 -29.56 -20.42
CA ALA A 509 5.13 -30.07 -19.62
C ALA A 509 3.83 -29.85 -20.39
N VAL A 510 3.34 -30.89 -21.06
CA VAL A 510 1.99 -30.94 -21.59
C VAL A 510 1.04 -30.94 -20.39
N ALA A 511 0.20 -29.91 -20.29
CA ALA A 511 -0.85 -29.86 -19.26
C ALA A 511 -1.69 -31.14 -19.36
N ASN A 512 -1.74 -31.91 -18.28
CA ASN A 512 -2.41 -33.20 -18.24
C ASN A 512 -3.93 -32.99 -18.29
N PRO A 513 -4.65 -33.38 -19.37
CA PRO A 513 -6.10 -33.14 -19.50
C PRO A 513 -6.92 -33.80 -18.38
N LEU A 514 -6.36 -34.84 -17.76
CA LEU A 514 -6.98 -35.57 -16.66
C LEU A 514 -7.02 -34.74 -15.37
N GLU A 515 -6.01 -33.91 -15.09
CA GLU A 515 -6.00 -33.06 -13.89
C GLU A 515 -7.07 -31.95 -13.98
N THR A 516 -7.27 -31.40 -15.17
CA THR A 516 -8.32 -30.40 -15.46
C THR A 516 -9.72 -31.00 -15.32
N ALA A 517 -9.93 -32.22 -15.82
CA ALA A 517 -11.19 -32.95 -15.68
C ALA A 517 -11.48 -33.33 -14.21
N GLU A 518 -10.47 -33.72 -13.43
CA GLU A 518 -10.60 -34.01 -12.00
C GLU A 518 -10.91 -32.75 -11.17
N ALA A 519 -10.37 -31.59 -11.56
CA ALA A 519 -10.72 -30.30 -10.97
C ALA A 519 -12.21 -29.96 -11.21
N HIS A 520 -12.74 -30.25 -12.41
CA HIS A 520 -14.16 -30.09 -12.74
C HIS A 520 -15.07 -31.06 -11.97
N ILE A 521 -14.60 -32.28 -11.67
CA ILE A 521 -15.35 -33.25 -10.85
C ILE A 521 -15.36 -32.83 -9.36
N ARG A 522 -14.23 -32.33 -8.84
CA ARG A 522 -14.15 -31.72 -7.50
C ARG A 522 -15.08 -30.51 -7.36
N PHE A 523 -15.13 -29.66 -8.38
CA PHE A 523 -16.04 -28.51 -8.50
C PHE A 523 -17.52 -28.91 -8.38
N ARG A 524 -17.95 -29.97 -9.08
CA ARG A 524 -19.34 -30.49 -8.99
C ARG A 524 -19.69 -31.01 -7.61
N LYS A 525 -18.73 -31.55 -6.85
CA LYS A 525 -18.97 -32.20 -5.55
C LYS A 525 -19.06 -31.20 -4.39
N GLN A 526 -18.25 -30.14 -4.38
CA GLN A 526 -18.28 -29.11 -3.33
C GLN A 526 -19.48 -28.16 -3.45
N SER A 527 -20.01 -27.98 -4.66
CA SER A 527 -21.16 -27.10 -4.98
C SER A 527 -22.49 -27.52 -4.32
N LYS A 528 -22.71 -28.81 -4.05
CA LYS A 528 -23.98 -29.33 -3.50
C LYS A 528 -24.23 -28.99 -2.03
N ILE A 529 -23.17 -28.72 -1.26
CA ILE A 529 -23.25 -28.55 0.21
C ILE A 529 -23.54 -27.08 0.59
N GLY A 530 -23.22 -26.11 -0.28
CA GLY A 530 -23.27 -24.68 0.06
C GLY A 530 -24.62 -23.97 -0.04
N LEU A 531 -25.66 -24.59 -0.62
CA LEU A 531 -26.91 -23.88 -0.96
C LEU A 531 -27.89 -23.74 0.22
N GLY A 532 -28.00 -24.74 1.09
CA GLY A 532 -28.96 -24.72 2.21
C GLY A 532 -28.57 -23.80 3.36
N ILE A 533 -27.27 -23.54 3.53
CA ILE A 533 -26.73 -22.74 4.65
C ILE A 533 -26.70 -21.25 4.31
N ALA A 534 -26.65 -20.89 3.02
CA ALA A 534 -26.43 -19.51 2.56
C ALA A 534 -27.70 -18.65 2.52
N LEU A 535 -28.87 -19.23 2.23
CA LEU A 535 -30.12 -18.47 2.17
C LEU A 535 -30.57 -17.98 3.56
N GLY A 536 -30.24 -18.74 4.62
CA GLY A 536 -30.49 -18.34 6.00
C GLY A 536 -29.51 -17.26 6.51
N LEU A 537 -28.23 -17.34 6.16
CA LEU A 537 -27.20 -16.44 6.69
C LEU A 537 -27.25 -15.02 6.11
N ALA A 538 -27.69 -14.83 4.86
CA ALA A 538 -27.80 -13.49 4.28
C ALA A 538 -28.97 -12.69 4.87
N VAL A 539 -30.09 -13.36 5.16
CA VAL A 539 -31.28 -12.74 5.79
C VAL A 539 -31.05 -12.51 7.27
N VAL A 540 -30.43 -13.46 7.99
CA VAL A 540 -30.12 -13.33 9.41
C VAL A 540 -28.96 -12.36 9.65
N GLY A 541 -27.97 -12.28 8.75
CA GLY A 541 -26.85 -11.33 8.85
C GLY A 541 -27.28 -9.87 8.67
N GLY A 542 -28.23 -9.61 7.77
CA GLY A 542 -28.82 -8.28 7.61
C GLY A 542 -29.62 -7.83 8.84
N ILE A 543 -30.33 -8.76 9.49
CA ILE A 543 -31.10 -8.49 10.71
C ILE A 543 -30.18 -8.32 11.93
N ALA A 544 -29.13 -9.14 12.06
CA ALA A 544 -28.17 -9.05 13.17
C ALA A 544 -27.31 -7.78 13.12
N TYR A 545 -26.96 -7.28 11.93
CA TYR A 545 -26.23 -6.02 11.78
C TYR A 545 -27.07 -4.81 12.20
N LEU A 546 -28.39 -4.85 11.96
CA LEU A 546 -29.34 -3.85 12.44
C LEU A 546 -29.50 -3.89 13.97
N SER A 547 -29.41 -5.06 14.59
CA SER A 547 -29.47 -5.20 16.06
C SER A 547 -28.27 -4.58 16.77
N ILE A 548 -27.08 -4.61 16.15
CA ILE A 548 -25.85 -4.03 16.70
C ILE A 548 -25.83 -2.50 16.54
N GLY A 549 -26.42 -1.98 15.45
CA GLY A 549 -26.55 -0.52 15.23
C GLY A 549 -27.56 0.18 16.14
N VAL A 550 -28.57 -0.53 16.63
CA VAL A 550 -29.57 0.01 17.59
C VAL A 550 -29.06 -0.07 19.04
N ALA A 551 -28.21 -1.04 19.36
CA ALA A 551 -27.65 -1.22 20.71
C ALA A 551 -26.60 -0.17 21.11
N HIS A 552 -26.19 0.75 20.22
CA HIS A 552 -25.25 1.84 20.52
C HIS A 552 -25.92 3.21 20.69
N ALA A 553 -27.26 3.26 20.75
CA ALA A 553 -28.03 4.50 20.91
C ALA A 553 -28.84 4.62 22.22
N GLU A 554 -28.74 3.66 23.14
CA GLU A 554 -29.49 3.67 24.41
C GLU A 554 -28.59 3.91 25.63
N GLU A 555 -28.29 5.18 25.90
CA GLU A 555 -28.07 5.67 27.26
C GLU A 555 -28.80 7.02 27.45
N LEU A 556 -30.02 6.98 27.99
CA LEU A 556 -30.69 7.97 28.87
C LEU A 556 -32.18 7.54 29.09
N PRO A 557 -32.83 7.93 30.21
CA PRO A 557 -33.57 6.98 31.05
C PRO A 557 -35.07 6.82 30.78
N LEU A 558 -35.55 5.65 31.19
CA LEU A 558 -36.93 5.18 31.34
C LEU A 558 -37.87 6.21 32.01
N VAL A 559 -38.96 6.61 31.32
CA VAL A 559 -40.29 6.83 31.93
C VAL A 559 -41.41 6.49 30.91
N GLY A 560 -42.10 5.38 31.18
CA GLY A 560 -43.55 5.18 31.04
C GLY A 560 -44.27 5.47 29.71
N ARG A 561 -44.75 4.40 29.04
CA ARG A 561 -46.16 3.96 29.12
C ARG A 561 -46.50 3.00 27.98
N GLU A 562 -46.71 1.74 28.35
CA GLU A 562 -47.65 0.85 27.68
C GLU A 562 -49.07 1.39 27.88
N ALA A 563 -49.73 1.89 26.83
CA ALA A 563 -51.19 2.11 26.86
C ALA A 563 -51.87 2.33 25.49
N GLU A 564 -51.17 2.59 24.39
CA GLU A 564 -51.84 3.01 23.14
C GLU A 564 -51.63 2.09 21.92
N GLN A 565 -51.24 0.84 22.13
CA GLN A 565 -51.02 -0.11 21.03
C GLN A 565 -52.25 -0.97 20.67
N ARG A 566 -53.47 -0.49 20.93
CA ARG A 566 -54.69 -1.30 20.70
C ARG A 566 -55.88 -0.64 20.03
N LYS A 567 -55.73 0.54 19.42
CA LYS A 567 -56.79 1.09 18.57
C LYS A 567 -56.21 1.59 17.27
N LEU A 568 -56.90 1.24 16.18
CA LEU A 568 -56.69 1.69 14.79
C LEU A 568 -55.91 0.71 13.90
N LEU A 569 -56.33 -0.55 13.91
CA LEU A 569 -56.58 -1.27 12.67
C LEU A 569 -58.02 -0.92 12.23
N GLU A 570 -58.17 -0.20 11.12
CA GLU A 570 -59.23 -0.35 10.08
C GLU A 570 -59.50 0.95 9.28
N ALA A 571 -59.77 0.73 7.97
CA ALA A 571 -60.36 1.63 6.96
C ALA A 571 -59.44 2.49 6.04
N LYS A 572 -59.42 2.08 4.75
CA LYS A 572 -59.08 2.83 3.51
C LYS A 572 -60.26 3.77 3.09
N PRO A 573 -60.27 4.44 1.90
CA PRO A 573 -59.30 5.32 1.20
C PRO A 573 -59.99 6.64 0.70
N PHE A 574 -59.28 7.64 0.14
CA PHE A 574 -59.52 8.31 -1.19
C PHE A 574 -58.75 9.63 -1.38
N ASN A 575 -58.87 10.19 -2.58
CA ASN A 575 -57.87 10.88 -3.41
C ASN A 575 -58.27 12.33 -3.82
N VAL A 576 -57.26 13.18 -4.08
CA VAL A 576 -57.13 14.51 -4.77
C VAL A 576 -58.30 15.51 -4.89
N LYS A 577 -58.11 16.75 -4.40
CA LYS A 577 -57.76 18.00 -5.15
C LYS A 577 -58.12 19.26 -4.36
N GLY A 578 -57.15 20.18 -4.25
CA GLY A 578 -57.35 21.53 -3.73
C GLY A 578 -56.03 22.24 -3.44
N LEU A 579 -55.14 22.30 -4.45
CA LEU A 579 -53.92 23.11 -4.44
C LEU A 579 -54.30 24.60 -4.41
N GLU A 580 -53.84 25.33 -3.39
CA GLU A 580 -53.26 26.69 -3.48
C GLU A 580 -52.92 27.29 -2.10
N LEU A 581 -53.32 26.66 -1.00
CA LEU A 581 -52.91 27.04 0.37
C LEU A 581 -51.85 26.12 0.99
N ALA A 582 -51.23 25.25 0.18
CA ALA A 582 -50.34 24.18 0.64
C ALA A 582 -48.85 24.50 0.52
N HIS A 583 -48.42 25.71 0.13
CA HIS A 583 -46.98 26.00 -0.01
C HIS A 583 -46.33 26.42 1.31
N GLU A 584 -46.97 27.31 2.08
CA GLU A 584 -46.45 27.71 3.41
C GLU A 584 -46.57 26.57 4.43
N GLU A 585 -47.63 25.75 4.37
CA GLU A 585 -47.78 24.58 5.24
C GLU A 585 -46.89 23.40 4.78
N MET A 586 -46.51 23.34 3.50
CA MET A 586 -45.49 22.41 3.00
C MET A 586 -44.08 22.85 3.39
N GLU A 587 -43.74 24.14 3.37
CA GLU A 587 -42.46 24.65 3.90
C GLU A 587 -42.35 24.43 5.41
N LYS A 588 -43.45 24.61 6.14
CA LYS A 588 -43.50 24.35 7.58
C LYS A 588 -43.38 22.84 7.88
N ARG A 589 -44.05 21.98 7.08
CA ARG A 589 -43.92 20.52 7.17
C ARG A 589 -42.57 20.00 6.68
N ILE A 590 -41.90 20.67 5.73
CA ILE A 590 -40.54 20.33 5.29
C ILE A 590 -39.54 20.73 6.38
N ASN A 591 -39.70 21.89 7.02
CA ASN A 591 -38.88 22.30 8.16
C ASN A 591 -39.13 21.46 9.43
N GLU A 592 -40.37 20.99 9.65
CA GLU A 592 -40.72 20.07 10.73
C GLU A 592 -40.29 18.62 10.42
N ALA A 593 -40.35 18.17 9.15
CA ALA A 593 -39.82 16.88 8.71
C ALA A 593 -38.28 16.83 8.75
N GLN A 594 -37.60 17.94 8.42
CA GLN A 594 -36.15 18.09 8.55
C GLN A 594 -35.69 18.09 10.02
N LYS A 595 -36.55 18.50 10.97
CA LYS A 595 -36.28 18.41 12.41
C LYS A 595 -36.61 17.05 13.02
N GLY A 596 -37.35 16.18 12.32
CA GLY A 596 -37.85 14.90 12.84
C GLY A 596 -37.30 13.61 12.20
N GLN A 597 -36.56 13.67 11.08
CA GLN A 597 -36.12 12.47 10.33
C GLN A 597 -34.60 12.28 10.26
N GLY A 598 -33.93 12.22 11.41
CA GLY A 598 -32.47 12.01 11.46
C GLY A 598 -32.00 10.60 11.06
N ASN A 599 -32.72 9.53 11.46
CA ASN A 599 -32.17 8.16 11.39
C ASN A 599 -33.02 7.12 10.63
N GLY A 600 -34.35 7.26 10.56
CA GLY A 600 -35.24 6.21 10.02
C GLY A 600 -35.25 6.08 8.49
N SER A 601 -35.33 7.21 7.76
CA SER A 601 -35.35 7.21 6.28
C SER A 601 -34.01 6.78 5.68
N TYR A 602 -32.91 7.13 6.36
CA TYR A 602 -31.55 6.74 5.96
C TYR A 602 -31.33 5.23 6.00
N ALA A 603 -31.78 4.56 7.07
CA ALA A 603 -31.67 3.11 7.20
C ALA A 603 -32.47 2.36 6.12
N VAL A 604 -33.68 2.82 5.81
CA VAL A 604 -34.54 2.21 4.77
C VAL A 604 -33.90 2.34 3.38
N LEU A 605 -33.33 3.50 3.06
CA LEU A 605 -32.68 3.73 1.78
C LEU A 605 -31.38 2.90 1.65
N ALA A 606 -30.58 2.82 2.71
CA ALA A 606 -29.38 1.97 2.75
C ALA A 606 -29.68 0.48 2.56
N VAL A 607 -30.78 -0.01 3.18
CA VAL A 607 -31.26 -1.39 2.99
C VAL A 607 -31.70 -1.61 1.55
N LYS A 608 -32.46 -0.69 0.96
CA LYS A 608 -32.89 -0.79 -0.45
C LYS A 608 -31.68 -0.92 -1.39
N ARG A 609 -30.70 -0.02 -1.25
CA ARG A 609 -29.46 -0.02 -2.07
C ARG A 609 -28.71 -1.35 -1.98
N SER A 610 -28.53 -1.84 -0.75
CA SER A 610 -27.81 -3.09 -0.49
C SER A 610 -28.56 -4.30 -1.05
N THR A 611 -29.90 -4.30 -0.96
CA THR A 611 -30.74 -5.40 -1.46
C THR A 611 -30.76 -5.45 -2.99
N THR A 612 -30.81 -4.29 -3.66
CA THR A 612 -30.78 -4.21 -5.13
C THR A 612 -29.53 -4.87 -5.71
N ILE A 613 -28.35 -4.51 -5.20
CA ILE A 613 -27.08 -5.09 -5.70
C ILE A 613 -26.92 -6.55 -5.29
N ALA A 614 -27.31 -6.93 -4.07
CA ALA A 614 -27.25 -8.31 -3.62
C ALA A 614 -28.15 -9.23 -4.46
N LYS A 615 -29.35 -8.78 -4.83
CA LYS A 615 -30.27 -9.51 -5.72
C LYS A 615 -29.63 -9.72 -7.10
N ALA A 616 -29.07 -8.68 -7.70
CA ALA A 616 -28.42 -8.77 -9.02
C ALA A 616 -27.24 -9.77 -9.00
N VAL A 617 -26.38 -9.69 -7.98
CA VAL A 617 -25.24 -10.61 -7.82
C VAL A 617 -25.71 -12.05 -7.59
N ALA A 618 -26.74 -12.28 -6.77
CA ALA A 618 -27.28 -13.61 -6.53
C ALA A 618 -27.86 -14.25 -7.80
N LEU A 619 -28.59 -13.49 -8.61
CA LEU A 619 -29.14 -13.95 -9.89
C LEU A 619 -28.03 -14.27 -10.90
N CYS A 620 -26.98 -13.46 -10.96
CA CYS A 620 -25.81 -13.75 -11.80
C CYS A 620 -25.14 -15.07 -11.37
N VAL A 621 -24.89 -15.25 -10.07
CA VAL A 621 -24.31 -16.49 -9.55
C VAL A 621 -25.17 -17.71 -9.89
N TRP A 622 -26.50 -17.58 -9.81
CA TRP A 622 -27.40 -18.64 -10.20
C TRP A 622 -27.33 -18.95 -11.71
N ASP A 623 -27.30 -17.93 -12.58
CA ASP A 623 -27.22 -18.08 -14.03
C ASP A 623 -25.90 -18.76 -14.46
N TYR A 624 -24.76 -18.31 -13.92
CA TYR A 624 -23.47 -18.99 -14.14
C TYR A 624 -23.49 -20.43 -13.65
N ARG A 625 -24.10 -20.72 -12.49
CA ARG A 625 -24.22 -22.10 -11.99
C ARG A 625 -25.10 -22.97 -12.89
N LYS A 626 -26.18 -22.43 -13.46
CA LYS A 626 -27.06 -23.15 -14.38
C LYS A 626 -26.30 -23.50 -15.66
N THR A 627 -25.70 -22.50 -16.29
CA THR A 627 -24.95 -22.62 -17.56
C THR A 627 -23.75 -23.57 -17.41
N LEU A 628 -22.92 -23.40 -16.37
CA LEU A 628 -21.72 -24.25 -16.17
C LEU A 628 -22.03 -25.69 -15.73
N ASN A 629 -23.23 -25.98 -15.23
CA ASN A 629 -23.63 -27.35 -14.86
C ASN A 629 -24.40 -28.09 -15.96
N GLN A 630 -24.81 -27.40 -17.01
CA GLN A 630 -25.46 -28.01 -18.17
C GLN A 630 -24.43 -28.79 -19.00
N LYS A 631 -24.87 -29.88 -19.63
CA LYS A 631 -24.04 -30.65 -20.57
C LYS A 631 -24.42 -30.25 -21.98
N TYR A 632 -23.45 -29.80 -22.76
CA TYR A 632 -23.62 -29.40 -24.16
C TYR A 632 -23.14 -30.51 -25.09
N ALA A 633 -23.71 -30.58 -26.29
CA ALA A 633 -23.37 -31.62 -27.26
C ALA A 633 -22.12 -31.25 -28.09
N ASP A 634 -21.84 -29.96 -28.26
CA ASP A 634 -20.73 -29.41 -29.04
C ASP A 634 -20.05 -28.24 -28.31
N SER A 635 -18.74 -28.06 -28.51
CA SER A 635 -17.94 -26.98 -27.87
C SER A 635 -18.41 -25.59 -28.31
N LYS A 636 -18.96 -25.46 -29.52
CA LYS A 636 -19.54 -24.21 -30.02
C LYS A 636 -20.86 -23.85 -29.33
N GLU A 637 -21.66 -24.85 -28.96
CA GLU A 637 -22.93 -24.64 -28.25
C GLU A 637 -22.68 -24.20 -26.80
N GLU A 638 -21.66 -24.77 -26.16
CA GLU A 638 -21.18 -24.34 -24.83
C GLU A 638 -20.68 -22.90 -24.84
N GLN A 639 -19.88 -22.51 -25.84
CA GLN A 639 -19.36 -21.15 -25.99
C GLN A 639 -20.49 -20.12 -26.20
N GLU A 640 -21.48 -20.43 -27.04
CA GLU A 640 -22.62 -19.53 -27.25
C GLU A 640 -23.48 -19.42 -25.98
N ALA A 641 -23.74 -20.53 -25.28
CA ALA A 641 -24.46 -20.50 -24.00
C ALA A 641 -23.73 -19.66 -22.95
N LEU A 642 -22.40 -19.76 -22.89
CA LEU A 642 -21.57 -18.96 -21.98
C LEU A 642 -21.57 -17.48 -22.35
N ARG A 643 -21.47 -17.15 -23.65
CA ARG A 643 -21.59 -15.78 -24.16
C ARG A 643 -22.92 -15.15 -23.80
N GLN A 644 -24.02 -15.87 -23.97
CA GLN A 644 -25.35 -15.40 -23.57
C GLN A 644 -25.46 -15.21 -22.05
N CYS A 645 -24.86 -16.10 -21.26
CA CYS A 645 -24.78 -15.96 -19.80
C CYS A 645 -24.00 -14.70 -19.38
N HIS A 646 -22.88 -14.39 -20.06
CA HIS A 646 -22.12 -13.17 -19.84
C HIS A 646 -22.95 -11.92 -20.14
N LEU A 647 -23.64 -11.86 -21.29
CA LEU A 647 -24.50 -10.72 -21.66
C LEU A 647 -25.62 -10.50 -20.65
N ARG A 648 -26.40 -11.53 -20.30
CA ARG A 648 -27.50 -11.39 -19.33
C ARG A 648 -27.02 -10.92 -17.97
N SER A 649 -25.92 -11.51 -17.48
CA SER A 649 -25.33 -11.14 -16.19
C SER A 649 -24.83 -9.70 -16.19
N ALA A 650 -24.17 -9.27 -17.28
CA ALA A 650 -23.70 -7.90 -17.43
C ALA A 650 -24.85 -6.88 -17.41
N HIS A 651 -25.96 -7.16 -18.08
CA HIS A 651 -27.14 -6.27 -18.09
C HIS A 651 -27.83 -6.19 -16.72
N ARG A 652 -27.96 -7.32 -16.00
CA ARG A 652 -28.53 -7.34 -14.64
C ARG A 652 -27.70 -6.49 -13.68
N VAL A 653 -26.37 -6.60 -13.74
CA VAL A 653 -25.48 -5.78 -12.92
C VAL A 653 -25.56 -4.32 -13.36
N LEU A 654 -25.53 -4.00 -14.66
CA LEU A 654 -25.64 -2.64 -15.17
C LEU A 654 -26.87 -1.92 -14.60
N LYS A 655 -28.06 -2.54 -14.66
CA LYS A 655 -29.31 -2.00 -14.11
C LYS A 655 -29.19 -1.70 -12.62
N ALA A 656 -28.62 -2.62 -11.84
CA ALA A 656 -28.40 -2.42 -10.41
C ALA A 656 -27.39 -1.31 -10.10
N LEU A 657 -26.31 -1.19 -10.89
CA LEU A 657 -25.32 -0.12 -10.72
C LEU A 657 -25.92 1.26 -11.05
N GLN A 658 -26.74 1.35 -12.11
CA GLN A 658 -27.46 2.56 -12.51
C GLN A 658 -28.49 3.00 -11.47
N GLU A 659 -29.26 2.07 -10.91
CA GLU A 659 -30.26 2.35 -9.87
C GLU A 659 -29.62 2.88 -8.58
N ASN A 660 -28.46 2.33 -8.18
CA ASN A 660 -27.80 2.76 -6.95
C ASN A 660 -26.94 4.02 -7.15
N GLY A 661 -26.41 4.29 -8.34
CA GLY A 661 -25.59 5.48 -8.57
C GLY A 661 -24.28 5.52 -7.75
N GLY A 662 -23.59 6.66 -7.79
CA GLY A 662 -22.43 6.94 -6.94
C GLY A 662 -21.29 5.91 -7.10
N LEU A 663 -20.93 5.28 -5.98
CA LEU A 663 -19.88 4.26 -5.91
C LEU A 663 -20.07 3.10 -6.91
N TYR A 664 -21.31 2.66 -7.12
CA TYR A 664 -21.60 1.52 -7.98
C TYR A 664 -21.38 1.85 -9.46
N ILE A 665 -21.62 3.09 -9.87
CA ILE A 665 -21.24 3.56 -11.22
C ILE A 665 -19.73 3.47 -11.38
N LYS A 666 -18.96 3.95 -10.39
CA LYS A 666 -17.50 3.88 -10.42
C LYS A 666 -17.01 2.43 -10.53
N LEU A 667 -17.59 1.49 -9.76
CA LEU A 667 -17.31 0.06 -9.89
C LEU A 667 -17.53 -0.45 -11.32
N GLY A 668 -18.64 -0.07 -11.95
CA GLY A 668 -18.93 -0.42 -13.33
C GLY A 668 -17.95 0.19 -14.34
N GLN A 669 -17.49 1.42 -14.09
CA GLN A 669 -16.42 2.07 -14.87
C GLN A 669 -15.12 1.26 -14.80
N HIS A 670 -14.71 0.80 -13.61
CA HIS A 670 -13.56 -0.09 -13.47
C HIS A 670 -13.77 -1.38 -14.28
N ILE A 671 -14.90 -2.07 -14.12
CA ILE A 671 -15.23 -3.31 -14.85
C ILE A 671 -15.16 -3.10 -16.37
N SER A 672 -15.68 -1.99 -16.88
CA SER A 672 -15.65 -1.66 -18.32
C SER A 672 -14.24 -1.50 -18.90
N SER A 673 -13.24 -1.24 -18.04
CA SER A 673 -11.85 -0.97 -18.43
C SER A 673 -10.90 -2.17 -18.29
N VAL A 674 -11.35 -3.29 -17.70
CA VAL A 674 -10.51 -4.48 -17.51
C VAL A 674 -10.54 -5.37 -18.76
N ILE A 675 -9.48 -5.34 -19.57
CA ILE A 675 -9.39 -6.11 -20.83
C ILE A 675 -9.47 -7.62 -20.65
N LEU A 676 -9.05 -8.12 -19.50
CA LEU A 676 -9.04 -9.56 -19.23
C LEU A 676 -10.45 -10.12 -18.95
N LEU A 677 -11.49 -9.27 -18.89
CA LEU A 677 -12.88 -9.67 -18.80
C LEU A 677 -13.51 -9.94 -20.18
N PRO A 678 -14.56 -10.79 -20.24
CA PRO A 678 -15.31 -11.03 -21.48
C PRO A 678 -15.84 -9.73 -22.09
N GLU A 679 -15.88 -9.67 -23.42
CA GLU A 679 -16.27 -8.47 -24.16
C GLU A 679 -17.69 -8.03 -23.81
N GLU A 680 -18.58 -9.00 -23.60
CA GLU A 680 -19.95 -8.83 -23.16
C GLU A 680 -20.04 -7.97 -21.89
N TRP A 681 -19.15 -8.19 -20.91
CA TRP A 681 -19.11 -7.37 -19.70
C TRP A 681 -18.58 -5.96 -19.99
N THR A 682 -17.48 -5.87 -20.71
CA THR A 682 -16.82 -4.57 -20.96
C THR A 682 -17.70 -3.65 -21.80
N ASN A 683 -18.33 -4.17 -22.86
CA ASN A 683 -19.21 -3.41 -23.76
C ASN A 683 -20.51 -3.00 -23.08
N THR A 684 -21.17 -3.89 -22.33
CA THR A 684 -22.41 -3.56 -21.64
C THR A 684 -22.21 -2.49 -20.56
N MET A 685 -21.04 -2.41 -19.93
CA MET A 685 -20.74 -1.41 -18.90
C MET A 685 -20.28 -0.05 -19.45
N LYS A 686 -19.99 0.07 -20.75
CA LYS A 686 -19.57 1.34 -21.39
C LYS A 686 -20.46 2.56 -21.06
N PRO A 687 -21.81 2.46 -21.05
CA PRO A 687 -22.69 3.61 -20.78
C PRO A 687 -22.49 4.26 -19.39
N LEU A 688 -21.93 3.53 -18.42
CA LEU A 688 -21.62 4.07 -17.09
C LEU A 688 -20.49 5.10 -17.11
N GLN A 689 -19.73 5.19 -18.19
CA GLN A 689 -18.65 6.17 -18.34
C GLN A 689 -19.17 7.58 -18.66
N ASP A 690 -20.35 7.72 -19.29
CA ASP A 690 -20.82 9.00 -19.82
C ASP A 690 -22.30 9.34 -19.59
N GLN A 691 -23.15 8.39 -19.14
CA GLN A 691 -24.60 8.58 -18.99
C GLN A 691 -25.09 8.47 -17.54
N ASN A 692 -24.66 9.41 -16.69
CA ASN A 692 -25.12 9.48 -15.29
C ASN A 692 -26.25 10.49 -15.08
N THR A 693 -27.15 10.20 -14.14
CA THR A 693 -28.27 11.07 -13.79
C THR A 693 -27.79 12.29 -12.98
N PRO A 694 -28.11 13.53 -13.39
CA PRO A 694 -27.71 14.73 -12.65
C PRO A 694 -28.51 14.90 -11.35
N THR A 695 -27.84 15.37 -10.29
CA THR A 695 -28.48 15.89 -9.08
C THR A 695 -29.09 17.27 -9.35
N PRO A 696 -30.30 17.55 -8.80
CA PRO A 696 -30.93 18.86 -8.89
C PRO A 696 -30.06 19.98 -8.31
N LEU A 697 -30.04 21.13 -8.97
CA LEU A 697 -29.23 22.29 -8.58
C LEU A 697 -29.45 22.77 -7.12
N PRO A 698 -30.69 22.78 -6.56
CA PRO A 698 -30.90 23.21 -5.16
C PRO A 698 -30.20 22.32 -4.12
N GLU A 699 -30.10 21.02 -4.36
CA GLU A 699 -29.39 20.10 -3.47
C GLU A 699 -27.87 20.33 -3.52
N LEU A 700 -27.36 20.64 -4.71
CA LEU A 700 -25.96 21.01 -4.89
C LEU A 700 -25.63 22.34 -4.25
N GLU A 701 -26.55 23.32 -4.29
CA GLU A 701 -26.38 24.59 -3.60
C GLU A 701 -26.33 24.41 -2.09
N ALA A 702 -27.20 23.56 -1.53
CA ALA A 702 -27.17 23.22 -0.11
C ALA A 702 -25.83 22.58 0.29
N MET A 703 -25.33 21.64 -0.52
CA MET A 703 -24.02 21.03 -0.31
C MET A 703 -22.89 22.06 -0.42
N PHE A 704 -22.88 22.88 -1.47
CA PHE A 704 -21.87 23.92 -1.70
C PHE A 704 -21.83 24.93 -0.56
N ARG A 705 -22.99 25.36 -0.06
CA ARG A 705 -23.10 26.27 1.09
C ARG A 705 -22.57 25.63 2.37
N SER A 706 -22.86 24.35 2.61
CA SER A 706 -22.35 23.63 3.77
C SER A 706 -20.83 23.49 3.77
N GLU A 707 -20.21 23.40 2.58
CA GLU A 707 -18.78 23.18 2.41
C GLU A 707 -17.98 24.49 2.36
N THR A 708 -18.43 25.45 1.56
CA THR A 708 -17.68 26.68 1.26
C THR A 708 -18.10 27.85 2.15
N GLY A 709 -19.29 27.77 2.76
CA GLY A 709 -19.92 28.88 3.47
C GLY A 709 -20.59 29.92 2.57
N TRP A 710 -20.52 29.79 1.24
CA TRP A 710 -21.10 30.72 0.28
C TRP A 710 -22.32 30.11 -0.43
N THR A 711 -23.26 30.96 -0.82
CA THR A 711 -24.33 30.61 -1.77
C THR A 711 -23.85 30.71 -3.22
N PHE A 712 -24.56 30.10 -4.17
CA PHE A 712 -24.20 30.26 -5.58
C PHE A 712 -24.29 31.71 -6.04
N ALA A 713 -25.26 32.47 -5.53
CA ALA A 713 -25.39 33.89 -5.82
C ALA A 713 -24.20 34.73 -5.32
N GLU A 714 -23.58 34.35 -4.20
CA GLU A 714 -22.40 35.04 -3.66
C GLU A 714 -21.12 34.69 -4.44
N ALA A 715 -20.98 33.43 -4.84
CA ALA A 715 -19.79 32.92 -5.53
C ALA A 715 -19.78 33.26 -7.04
N PHE A 716 -20.93 33.20 -7.71
CA PHE A 716 -21.03 33.28 -9.17
C PHE A 716 -21.96 34.40 -9.60
N SER A 717 -21.61 35.08 -10.70
CA SER A 717 -22.54 36.00 -11.36
C SER A 717 -23.58 35.26 -12.20
N GLU A 718 -23.21 34.09 -12.73
CA GLU A 718 -24.06 33.21 -13.52
C GLU A 718 -23.60 31.76 -13.32
N ILE A 719 -24.55 30.82 -13.22
CA ILE A 719 -24.29 29.38 -13.19
C ILE A 719 -25.30 28.67 -14.09
N ASP A 720 -24.81 27.85 -15.01
CA ASP A 720 -25.67 27.11 -15.94
C ASP A 720 -26.42 26.01 -15.18
N ALA A 721 -27.76 26.00 -15.26
CA ALA A 721 -28.58 24.99 -14.59
C ALA A 721 -28.35 23.57 -15.14
N LYS A 722 -27.96 23.45 -16.41
CA LYS A 722 -27.62 22.19 -17.05
C LYS A 722 -26.13 21.90 -16.84
N PRO A 723 -25.74 20.74 -16.28
CA PRO A 723 -24.33 20.38 -16.14
C PRO A 723 -23.68 20.14 -17.51
N ILE A 724 -22.39 20.49 -17.61
CA ILE A 724 -21.53 20.18 -18.76
C ILE A 724 -21.24 18.68 -18.81
N GLY A 725 -21.05 18.06 -17.65
CA GLY A 725 -20.77 16.62 -17.51
C GLY A 725 -21.20 16.09 -16.15
N VAL A 726 -21.67 14.85 -16.13
CA VAL A 726 -22.09 14.14 -14.91
C VAL A 726 -21.25 12.88 -14.80
N ALA A 727 -20.30 12.88 -13.87
CA ALA A 727 -19.46 11.74 -13.56
C ALA A 727 -20.12 10.88 -12.47
N SER A 728 -19.45 9.81 -12.06
CA SER A 728 -19.95 8.87 -11.04
C SER A 728 -20.05 9.50 -9.64
N LEU A 729 -19.15 10.44 -9.31
CA LEU A 729 -19.05 11.04 -7.98
C LEU A 729 -19.51 12.50 -7.92
N ALA A 730 -19.52 13.17 -9.07
CA ALA A 730 -19.67 14.61 -9.15
C ALA A 730 -20.24 15.03 -10.50
N GLN A 731 -20.82 16.22 -10.55
CA GLN A 731 -21.18 16.89 -11.80
C GLN A 731 -20.51 18.24 -11.92
N VAL A 732 -20.29 18.65 -13.16
CA VAL A 732 -19.57 19.88 -13.50
C VAL A 732 -20.53 20.87 -14.14
N HIS A 733 -20.58 22.09 -13.60
CA HIS A 733 -21.37 23.19 -14.14
C HIS A 733 -20.46 24.29 -14.69
N ARG A 734 -20.91 24.95 -15.76
CA ARG A 734 -20.29 26.20 -16.20
C ARG A 734 -20.76 27.31 -15.27
N ALA A 735 -19.84 28.13 -14.80
CA ALA A 735 -20.17 29.31 -14.01
C ALA A 735 -19.25 30.48 -14.37
N ILE A 736 -19.66 31.70 -14.06
CA ILE A 736 -18.83 32.90 -14.16
C ILE A 736 -18.52 33.37 -12.75
N ASP A 737 -17.22 33.46 -12.42
CA ASP A 737 -16.78 33.94 -11.12
C ASP A 737 -17.19 35.39 -10.90
N ARG A 738 -17.84 35.67 -9.78
CA ARG A 738 -18.35 37.02 -9.48
C ARG A 738 -17.22 38.03 -9.23
N LYS A 739 -16.07 37.58 -8.70
CA LYS A 739 -14.95 38.46 -8.35
C LYS A 739 -14.04 38.77 -9.54
N THR A 740 -13.69 37.76 -10.33
CA THR A 740 -12.73 37.90 -11.43
C THR A 740 -13.40 38.05 -12.81
N GLY A 741 -14.68 37.68 -12.94
CA GLY A 741 -15.37 37.61 -14.24
C GLY A 741 -14.90 36.45 -15.13
N GLN A 742 -14.07 35.54 -14.62
CA GLN A 742 -13.55 34.41 -15.37
C GLN A 742 -14.59 33.29 -15.50
N ALA A 743 -14.67 32.65 -16.67
CA ALA A 743 -15.46 31.43 -16.85
C ALA A 743 -14.77 30.22 -16.18
N LEU A 744 -15.53 29.52 -15.34
CA LEU A 744 -15.09 28.39 -14.54
C LEU A 744 -15.93 27.14 -14.84
N ALA A 745 -15.29 25.99 -14.78
CA ALA A 745 -15.93 24.70 -14.63
C ALA A 745 -15.94 24.34 -13.14
N VAL A 746 -17.12 24.31 -12.54
CA VAL A 746 -17.33 24.06 -11.11
C VAL A 746 -17.77 22.62 -10.92
N LYS A 747 -16.87 21.79 -10.38
CA LYS A 747 -17.10 20.38 -10.04
C LYS A 747 -17.70 20.31 -8.63
N LEU A 748 -18.90 19.74 -8.52
CA LEU A 748 -19.67 19.61 -7.29
C LEU A 748 -19.99 18.13 -7.04
N MET A 749 -19.66 17.64 -5.85
CA MET A 749 -19.91 16.25 -5.47
C MET A 749 -21.39 15.99 -5.24
N HIS A 750 -21.87 14.80 -5.63
CA HIS A 750 -23.24 14.40 -5.30
C HIS A 750 -23.39 14.23 -3.78
N PRO A 751 -24.40 14.85 -3.13
CA PRO A 751 -24.54 14.84 -1.65
C PRO A 751 -24.68 13.43 -1.06
N GLU A 752 -25.26 12.49 -1.82
CA GLU A 752 -25.52 11.12 -1.37
C GLU A 752 -24.27 10.23 -1.36
N VAL A 753 -23.23 10.57 -2.12
CA VAL A 753 -22.04 9.72 -2.31
C VAL A 753 -21.30 9.53 -0.99
N GLU A 754 -20.94 10.60 -0.29
CA GLU A 754 -20.26 10.50 1.00
C GLU A 754 -21.15 9.80 2.04
N ARG A 755 -22.46 10.10 2.02
CA ARG A 755 -23.44 9.60 2.98
C ARG A 755 -23.62 8.08 2.94
N PHE A 756 -23.52 7.45 1.77
CA PHE A 756 -23.71 5.99 1.62
C PHE A 756 -22.40 5.23 1.33
N SER A 757 -21.30 5.93 1.04
CA SER A 757 -20.01 5.32 0.69
C SER A 757 -19.58 4.18 1.62
N HIS A 758 -19.66 4.38 2.93
CA HIS A 758 -19.24 3.37 3.91
C HIS A 758 -20.09 2.10 3.84
N VAL A 759 -21.42 2.23 3.79
CA VAL A 759 -22.35 1.09 3.72
C VAL A 759 -22.18 0.36 2.38
N ASP A 760 -22.09 1.11 1.28
CA ASP A 760 -21.94 0.54 -0.04
C ASP A 760 -20.60 -0.20 -0.21
N MET A 761 -19.50 0.34 0.32
CA MET A 761 -18.19 -0.33 0.34
C MET A 761 -18.22 -1.63 1.16
N GLN A 762 -18.89 -1.63 2.33
CA GLN A 762 -19.08 -2.84 3.12
C GLN A 762 -19.90 -3.88 2.36
N THR A 763 -20.99 -3.49 1.70
CA THR A 763 -21.82 -4.37 0.89
C THR A 763 -21.01 -5.00 -0.26
N VAL A 764 -20.22 -4.21 -1.00
CA VAL A 764 -19.34 -4.72 -2.05
C VAL A 764 -18.32 -5.73 -1.49
N ASN A 765 -17.66 -5.41 -0.37
CA ASN A 765 -16.71 -6.31 0.28
C ASN A 765 -17.34 -7.65 0.69
N VAL A 766 -18.58 -7.64 1.21
CA VAL A 766 -19.32 -8.85 1.58
C VAL A 766 -19.71 -9.66 0.35
N LEU A 767 -20.25 -9.02 -0.69
CA LEU A 767 -20.67 -9.69 -1.92
C LEU A 767 -19.48 -10.31 -2.66
N VAL A 768 -18.34 -9.62 -2.76
CA VAL A 768 -17.12 -10.16 -3.38
C VAL A 768 -16.58 -11.37 -2.60
N LYS A 769 -16.58 -11.32 -1.27
CA LYS A 769 -16.21 -12.48 -0.43
C LYS A 769 -17.17 -13.66 -0.63
N TRP A 770 -18.47 -13.39 -0.80
CA TRP A 770 -19.48 -14.41 -1.08
C TRP A 770 -19.26 -15.05 -2.47
N VAL A 771 -19.06 -14.23 -3.50
CA VAL A 771 -18.73 -14.70 -4.85
C VAL A 771 -17.47 -15.55 -4.83
N LYS A 772 -16.41 -15.13 -4.11
CA LYS A 772 -15.18 -15.91 -3.92
C LYS A 772 -15.42 -17.25 -3.23
N LYS A 773 -16.37 -17.32 -2.28
CA LYS A 773 -16.73 -18.59 -1.62
C LYS A 773 -17.48 -19.55 -2.57
N VAL A 774 -18.31 -19.02 -3.47
CA VAL A 774 -19.05 -19.83 -4.45
C VAL A 774 -18.18 -20.22 -5.64
N PHE A 775 -17.29 -19.32 -6.05
CA PHE A 775 -16.36 -19.48 -7.16
C PHE A 775 -14.93 -19.12 -6.73
N PRO A 776 -14.21 -20.01 -6.04
CA PRO A 776 -12.86 -19.74 -5.52
C PRO A 776 -11.83 -19.33 -6.56
N GLN A 777 -12.04 -19.75 -7.81
CA GLN A 777 -11.21 -19.40 -8.97
C GLN A 777 -11.44 -17.97 -9.48
N PHE A 778 -12.52 -17.29 -9.08
CA PHE A 778 -12.80 -15.88 -9.42
C PHE A 778 -12.35 -14.97 -8.27
N GLU A 779 -11.20 -14.33 -8.44
CA GLU A 779 -10.57 -13.43 -7.47
C GLU A 779 -10.84 -11.98 -7.89
N PHE A 780 -11.96 -11.40 -7.42
CA PHE A 780 -12.30 -9.98 -7.60
C PHE A 780 -12.01 -9.15 -6.33
N THR A 781 -11.33 -9.74 -5.34
CA THR A 781 -10.99 -9.04 -4.10
C THR A 781 -10.07 -7.87 -4.36
N TRP A 782 -9.17 -7.96 -5.34
CA TRP A 782 -8.35 -6.83 -5.77
C TRP A 782 -9.18 -5.61 -6.21
N LEU A 783 -10.34 -5.81 -6.86
CA LEU A 783 -11.20 -4.71 -7.33
C LEU A 783 -11.85 -3.98 -6.14
N ALA A 784 -12.30 -4.75 -5.15
CA ALA A 784 -12.84 -4.17 -3.92
C ALA A 784 -11.74 -3.48 -3.09
N GLU A 785 -10.54 -4.07 -2.99
CA GLU A 785 -9.38 -3.49 -2.33
C GLU A 785 -8.93 -2.18 -2.98
N GLU A 786 -8.83 -2.16 -4.31
CA GLU A 786 -8.48 -0.95 -5.08
C GLU A 786 -9.51 0.17 -4.85
N MET A 787 -10.80 -0.16 -4.80
CA MET A 787 -11.83 0.81 -4.44
C MET A 787 -11.71 1.28 -2.99
N ASN A 788 -11.40 0.40 -2.02
CA ASN A 788 -11.20 0.81 -0.63
C ASN A 788 -10.03 1.80 -0.49
N ASP A 789 -8.97 1.63 -1.29
CA ASP A 789 -7.79 2.48 -1.25
C ASP A 789 -8.00 3.81 -2.00
N ASN A 790 -8.61 3.78 -3.20
CA ASN A 790 -8.73 4.96 -4.07
C ASN A 790 -9.98 5.82 -3.80
N MET A 791 -11.09 5.20 -3.38
CA MET A 791 -12.37 5.91 -3.22
C MET A 791 -12.29 7.05 -2.19
N PRO A 792 -11.68 6.89 -1.00
CA PRO A 792 -11.52 8.01 -0.06
C PRO A 792 -10.73 9.19 -0.65
N LEU A 793 -9.77 8.90 -1.54
CA LEU A 793 -8.95 9.92 -2.21
C LEU A 793 -9.75 10.65 -3.30
N GLU A 794 -10.61 9.95 -4.03
CA GLU A 794 -11.50 10.54 -5.03
C GLU A 794 -12.66 11.36 -4.41
N MET A 795 -13.03 11.08 -3.14
CA MET A 795 -13.97 11.92 -2.37
C MET A 795 -13.34 13.19 -1.78
N ASP A 796 -12.10 13.51 -2.14
CA ASP A 796 -11.46 14.74 -1.74
C ASP A 796 -10.84 15.44 -2.95
N PHE A 797 -11.54 16.43 -3.51
CA PHE A 797 -11.05 17.16 -4.68
C PHE A 797 -9.74 17.91 -4.42
N ARG A 798 -9.32 18.10 -3.15
CA ARG A 798 -7.99 18.64 -2.84
C ARG A 798 -6.88 17.71 -3.34
N HIS A 799 -7.11 16.39 -3.32
CA HIS A 799 -6.19 15.40 -3.86
C HIS A 799 -6.11 15.49 -5.40
N GLU A 800 -7.27 15.59 -6.07
CA GLU A 800 -7.33 15.81 -7.52
C GLU A 800 -6.60 17.09 -7.95
N ALA A 801 -6.81 18.20 -7.23
CA ALA A 801 -6.12 19.45 -7.50
C ALA A 801 -4.59 19.34 -7.31
N GLN A 802 -4.13 18.60 -6.29
CA GLN A 802 -2.71 18.34 -6.08
C GLN A 802 -2.10 17.50 -7.21
N ASN A 803 -2.82 16.47 -7.68
CA ASN A 803 -2.40 15.66 -8.83
C ASN A 803 -2.30 16.50 -10.11
N ALA A 804 -3.28 17.36 -10.38
CA ALA A 804 -3.24 18.28 -11.52
C ALA A 804 -2.02 19.22 -11.45
N GLN A 805 -1.71 19.76 -10.26
CA GLN A 805 -0.53 20.61 -10.06
C GLN A 805 0.79 19.84 -10.23
N ARG A 806 0.86 18.59 -9.78
CA ARG A 806 2.04 17.73 -9.94
C ARG A 806 2.25 17.40 -11.42
N ALA A 807 1.20 17.01 -12.13
CA ALA A 807 1.25 16.76 -13.56
C ALA A 807 1.69 18.02 -14.34
N ASP A 808 1.19 19.21 -13.99
CA ASP A 808 1.63 20.47 -14.64
C ASP A 808 3.13 20.75 -14.41
N LYS A 809 3.64 20.49 -13.20
CA LYS A 809 5.07 20.60 -12.88
C LYS A 809 5.92 19.62 -13.69
N ASP A 810 5.45 18.39 -13.87
CA ASP A 810 6.13 17.36 -14.66
C ASP A 810 6.20 17.72 -16.16
N PHE A 811 5.30 18.57 -16.66
CA PHE A 811 5.37 19.11 -18.02
C PHE A 811 6.02 20.50 -18.11
N ALA A 812 6.41 21.11 -16.99
CA ALA A 812 6.95 22.47 -16.96
C ALA A 812 8.35 22.58 -17.59
N HIS A 813 9.19 21.55 -17.47
CA HIS A 813 10.55 21.56 -18.03
C HIS A 813 10.60 21.40 -19.55
N TYR A 814 9.51 20.99 -20.20
CA TYR A 814 9.45 20.93 -21.66
C TYR A 814 9.14 22.30 -22.25
N ARG A 815 10.09 22.85 -23.01
CA ARG A 815 9.93 24.13 -23.72
C ARG A 815 8.78 24.11 -24.74
N LYS A 816 8.51 22.96 -25.37
CA LYS A 816 7.41 22.74 -26.30
C LYS A 816 6.65 21.50 -25.86
N THR A 817 5.34 21.63 -25.63
CA THR A 817 4.45 20.54 -25.25
C THR A 817 3.05 20.81 -25.78
N SER A 818 2.38 19.78 -26.27
CA SER A 818 0.98 19.83 -26.68
C SER A 818 0.02 19.77 -25.49
N VAL A 819 0.50 19.44 -24.28
CA VAL A 819 -0.34 19.26 -23.08
C VAL A 819 -0.68 20.60 -22.42
N TYR A 820 -1.95 20.75 -22.08
CA TYR A 820 -2.44 21.80 -21.19
C TYR A 820 -3.21 21.17 -20.02
N ILE A 821 -2.98 21.68 -18.82
CA ILE A 821 -3.72 21.27 -17.62
C ILE A 821 -4.45 22.51 -17.08
N PRO A 822 -5.79 22.46 -16.93
CA PRO A 822 -6.57 23.60 -16.45
C PRO A 822 -6.10 24.08 -15.08
N LYS A 823 -6.06 25.40 -14.89
CA LYS A 823 -5.73 25.97 -13.57
C LYS A 823 -6.91 25.79 -12.60
N VAL A 824 -6.59 25.58 -11.33
CA VAL A 824 -7.57 25.41 -10.24
C VAL A 824 -7.49 26.63 -9.32
N PRO A 825 -8.38 27.64 -9.48
CA PRO A 825 -8.33 28.85 -8.66
C PRO A 825 -8.59 28.60 -7.18
N TRP A 826 -9.49 27.67 -6.86
CA TRP A 826 -9.82 27.29 -5.49
C TRP A 826 -10.36 25.85 -5.44
N VAL A 827 -10.17 25.22 -4.29
CA VAL A 827 -10.57 23.83 -4.05
C VAL A 827 -10.95 23.63 -2.58
N PHE A 828 -12.05 22.91 -2.37
CA PHE A 828 -12.53 22.40 -1.10
C PHE A 828 -12.64 20.87 -1.19
N LYS A 829 -13.07 20.19 -0.12
CA LYS A 829 -13.18 18.73 -0.14
C LYS A 829 -14.22 18.26 -1.17
N ARG A 830 -15.38 18.93 -1.21
CA ARG A 830 -16.57 18.53 -1.99
C ARG A 830 -16.95 19.47 -3.15
N ALA A 831 -16.20 20.56 -3.31
CA ALA A 831 -16.38 21.53 -4.38
C ALA A 831 -15.04 22.02 -4.92
N MET A 832 -14.89 22.08 -6.23
CA MET A 832 -13.67 22.55 -6.89
C MET A 832 -14.03 23.41 -8.09
N ALA A 833 -13.36 24.54 -8.28
CA ALA A 833 -13.41 25.28 -9.54
C ALA A 833 -12.12 25.12 -10.31
N MET A 834 -12.25 24.93 -11.61
CA MET A 834 -11.16 24.95 -12.56
C MET A 834 -11.48 25.91 -13.71
N GLU A 835 -10.45 26.33 -14.44
CA GLU A 835 -10.58 27.08 -15.67
C GLU A 835 -11.52 26.36 -16.64
N PHE A 836 -12.53 27.05 -17.15
CA PHE A 836 -13.38 26.49 -18.19
C PHE A 836 -12.62 26.46 -19.52
N ILE A 837 -12.53 25.26 -20.12
CA ILE A 837 -11.84 25.06 -21.39
C ILE A 837 -12.86 24.79 -22.49
N ASP A 838 -12.88 25.65 -23.50
CA ASP A 838 -13.68 25.41 -24.70
C ASP A 838 -12.92 24.47 -25.65
N GLY A 839 -13.25 23.19 -25.58
CA GLY A 839 -12.73 22.13 -26.43
C GLY A 839 -13.76 21.03 -26.67
N ARG A 840 -13.42 20.05 -27.50
CA ARG A 840 -14.26 18.86 -27.73
C ARG A 840 -13.47 17.58 -27.51
N ARG A 841 -14.19 16.48 -27.31
CA ARG A 841 -13.57 15.16 -27.12
C ARG A 841 -12.81 14.72 -28.38
N PRO A 842 -11.79 13.85 -28.28
CA PRO A 842 -11.02 13.40 -29.44
C PRO A 842 -11.84 12.65 -30.50
N ASP A 843 -12.95 12.02 -30.11
CA ASP A 843 -13.84 11.26 -31.01
C ASP A 843 -14.77 12.14 -31.86
N ASP A 844 -14.82 13.45 -31.60
CA ASP A 844 -15.58 14.42 -32.40
C ASP A 844 -14.82 14.78 -33.69
N LEU A 845 -14.90 13.88 -34.67
CA LEU A 845 -14.25 14.06 -35.98
C LEU A 845 -14.80 15.26 -36.76
N ALA A 846 -16.03 15.69 -36.49
CA ALA A 846 -16.63 16.86 -37.12
C ALA A 846 -15.95 18.15 -36.63
N TYR A 847 -15.76 18.28 -35.32
CA TYR A 847 -15.06 19.41 -34.71
C TYR A 847 -13.60 19.52 -35.18
N LEU A 848 -12.88 18.38 -35.24
CA LEU A 848 -11.51 18.36 -35.73
C LEU A 848 -11.41 18.80 -37.19
N ALA A 849 -12.38 18.40 -38.03
CA ALA A 849 -12.43 18.80 -39.44
C ALA A 849 -12.76 20.30 -39.61
N GLU A 850 -13.66 20.85 -38.79
CA GLU A 850 -14.01 22.27 -38.80
C GLU A 850 -12.80 23.16 -38.46
N HIS A 851 -11.96 22.73 -37.52
CA HIS A 851 -10.80 23.49 -37.03
C HIS A 851 -9.48 23.13 -37.75
N ASP A 852 -9.53 22.34 -38.82
CA ASP A 852 -8.36 21.88 -39.61
C ASP A 852 -7.31 21.15 -38.73
N ILE A 853 -7.75 20.36 -37.76
CA ILE A 853 -6.90 19.59 -36.84
C ILE A 853 -6.68 18.19 -37.39
N ASP A 854 -5.41 17.78 -37.54
CA ASP A 854 -5.08 16.44 -38.03
C ASP A 854 -5.26 15.38 -36.94
N ARG A 855 -6.30 14.55 -37.09
CA ARG A 855 -6.60 13.40 -36.19
C ARG A 855 -5.42 12.44 -36.00
N ASN A 856 -4.61 12.23 -37.04
CA ASN A 856 -3.44 11.36 -36.92
C ASN A 856 -2.39 11.98 -36.00
N ARG A 857 -2.29 13.32 -36.03
CA ARG A 857 -1.36 14.04 -35.16
C ARG A 857 -1.86 14.06 -33.72
N VAL A 858 -3.17 14.20 -33.51
CA VAL A 858 -3.79 14.04 -32.19
C VAL A 858 -3.46 12.68 -31.59
N SER A 859 -3.66 11.58 -32.32
CA SER A 859 -3.32 10.22 -31.87
C SER A 859 -1.84 10.07 -31.46
N GLN A 860 -0.92 10.64 -32.25
CA GLN A 860 0.52 10.61 -31.96
C GLN A 860 0.85 11.39 -30.68
N GLU A 861 0.22 12.54 -30.48
CA GLU A 861 0.42 13.35 -29.27
C GLU A 861 -0.18 12.65 -28.05
N LEU A 862 -1.36 12.04 -28.13
CA LEU A 862 -1.92 11.25 -27.04
C LEU A 862 -0.97 10.11 -26.63
N SER A 863 -0.52 9.32 -27.60
CA SER A 863 0.45 8.24 -27.36
C SER A 863 1.75 8.77 -26.72
N ARG A 864 2.21 9.93 -27.17
CA ARG A 864 3.41 10.58 -26.64
C ARG A 864 3.24 11.03 -25.20
N VAL A 865 2.12 11.68 -24.89
CA VAL A 865 1.84 12.26 -23.57
C VAL A 865 1.77 11.17 -22.52
N PHE A 866 0.98 10.11 -22.76
CA PHE A 866 0.89 9.01 -21.82
C PHE A 866 2.20 8.20 -21.71
N ALA A 867 2.96 8.05 -22.80
CA ALA A 867 4.29 7.46 -22.74
C ALA A 867 5.29 8.29 -21.92
N GLN A 868 5.23 9.63 -22.00
CA GLN A 868 6.07 10.50 -21.17
C GLN A 868 5.73 10.35 -19.68
N MET A 869 4.45 10.38 -19.34
CA MET A 869 3.96 10.19 -17.98
C MET A 869 4.41 8.84 -17.40
N LEU A 870 4.24 7.75 -18.17
CA LEU A 870 4.59 6.40 -17.73
C LEU A 870 6.10 6.15 -17.66
N TYR A 871 6.84 6.42 -18.74
CA TYR A 871 8.25 6.00 -18.87
C TYR A 871 9.28 7.04 -18.42
N LEU A 872 8.95 8.33 -18.44
CA LEU A 872 9.90 9.39 -18.04
C LEU A 872 9.58 9.94 -16.66
N HIS A 873 8.33 10.33 -16.41
CA HIS A 873 7.92 10.91 -15.13
C HIS A 873 7.78 9.81 -14.07
N GLY A 874 7.14 8.70 -14.43
CA GLY A 874 6.80 7.63 -13.48
C GLY A 874 5.58 7.98 -12.62
N PHE A 875 4.85 9.04 -12.99
CA PHE A 875 3.60 9.47 -12.40
C PHE A 875 2.60 9.58 -13.56
N PHE A 876 1.62 8.68 -13.60
CA PHE A 876 0.73 8.55 -14.75
C PHE A 876 -0.74 8.57 -14.38
N HIS A 877 -1.54 9.14 -15.28
CA HIS A 877 -2.99 9.14 -15.18
C HIS A 877 -3.52 7.77 -15.59
N ALA A 878 -4.26 7.10 -14.71
CA ALA A 878 -4.75 5.73 -14.94
C ALA A 878 -6.20 5.66 -15.43
N ASP A 879 -6.82 6.80 -15.76
CA ASP A 879 -8.18 6.86 -16.31
C ASP A 879 -8.35 7.80 -17.52
N PRO A 880 -7.44 7.79 -18.52
CA PRO A 880 -7.56 8.68 -19.68
C PRO A 880 -8.57 8.13 -20.71
N HIS A 881 -9.85 8.12 -20.37
CA HIS A 881 -10.91 7.85 -21.36
C HIS A 881 -11.30 9.13 -22.11
N GLY A 882 -12.08 9.01 -23.19
CA GLY A 882 -12.43 10.14 -24.07
C GLY A 882 -13.18 11.29 -23.38
N GLY A 883 -13.76 11.06 -22.19
CA GLY A 883 -14.38 12.10 -21.37
C GLY A 883 -13.38 12.98 -20.60
N ASN A 884 -12.19 12.46 -20.33
CA ASN A 884 -11.16 13.14 -19.54
C ASN A 884 -10.08 13.82 -20.41
N VAL A 885 -10.31 13.88 -21.72
CA VAL A 885 -9.41 14.51 -22.69
C VAL A 885 -10.22 15.45 -23.56
N LEU A 886 -9.76 16.69 -23.71
CA LEU A 886 -10.29 17.63 -24.70
C LEU A 886 -9.21 18.07 -25.68
N ILE A 887 -9.62 18.32 -26.91
CA ILE A 887 -8.81 18.95 -27.95
C ILE A 887 -9.35 20.36 -28.16
N ARG A 888 -8.46 21.35 -28.11
CA ARG A 888 -8.78 22.75 -28.44
C ARG A 888 -7.78 23.34 -29.44
N PRO A 889 -8.17 24.34 -30.25
CA PRO A 889 -7.25 25.04 -31.15
C PRO A 889 -6.19 25.84 -30.39
N SER A 890 -4.94 25.78 -30.85
CA SER A 890 -3.82 26.54 -30.26
C SER A 890 -3.78 28.00 -30.76
N LYS A 891 -4.32 28.27 -31.95
CA LYS A 891 -4.29 29.60 -32.61
C LYS A 891 -5.00 30.69 -31.79
N ASP A 892 -5.95 30.29 -30.95
CA ASP A 892 -6.80 31.20 -30.18
C ASP A 892 -6.13 31.68 -28.88
N HIS A 893 -4.93 31.19 -28.56
CA HIS A 893 -4.26 31.44 -27.28
C HIS A 893 -2.81 31.93 -27.42
N LYS A 894 -2.57 33.21 -27.10
CA LYS A 894 -1.26 33.90 -27.20
C LYS A 894 -0.13 33.39 -26.27
N GLY A 895 -0.30 32.24 -25.63
CA GLY A 895 0.67 31.61 -24.72
C GLY A 895 0.84 30.09 -24.89
N SER A 896 0.29 29.53 -25.97
CA SER A 896 0.37 28.08 -26.22
C SER A 896 1.82 27.60 -26.36
N ARG A 897 2.16 26.51 -25.66
CA ARG A 897 3.45 25.80 -25.81
C ARG A 897 3.40 24.73 -26.91
N SER A 898 2.24 24.55 -27.55
CA SER A 898 2.04 23.50 -28.54
C SER A 898 2.80 23.81 -29.83
N PRO A 899 3.52 22.83 -30.39
CA PRO A 899 4.11 22.97 -31.72
C PRO A 899 3.09 22.79 -32.85
N TYR A 900 1.81 22.53 -32.55
CA TYR A 900 0.74 22.31 -33.54
C TYR A 900 -0.39 23.33 -33.41
N ASN A 901 -1.33 23.28 -34.34
CA ASN A 901 -2.55 24.09 -34.31
C ASN A 901 -3.57 23.66 -33.24
N PHE A 902 -3.23 22.73 -32.35
CA PHE A 902 -4.11 22.24 -31.28
C PHE A 902 -3.34 21.99 -29.98
N GLU A 903 -4.06 21.94 -28.87
CA GLU A 903 -3.61 21.49 -27.54
C GLU A 903 -4.42 20.28 -27.08
N VAL A 904 -3.77 19.40 -26.32
CA VAL A 904 -4.37 18.26 -25.63
C VAL A 904 -4.57 18.66 -24.17
N VAL A 905 -5.82 18.77 -23.76
CA VAL A 905 -6.21 19.19 -22.41
C VAL A 905 -6.55 17.95 -21.61
N LEU A 906 -5.82 17.73 -20.51
CA LEU A 906 -6.08 16.61 -19.59
C LEU A 906 -6.98 17.08 -18.44
N LEU A 907 -8.11 16.41 -18.28
CA LEU A 907 -9.11 16.64 -17.24
C LEU A 907 -9.10 15.49 -16.22
N ASP A 908 -9.87 15.66 -15.15
CA ASP A 908 -10.14 14.66 -14.11
C ASP A 908 -8.89 13.97 -13.55
N HIS A 909 -8.17 14.70 -12.70
CA HIS A 909 -6.90 14.22 -12.13
C HIS A 909 -7.10 13.37 -10.86
N GLY A 910 -8.27 12.75 -10.70
CA GLY A 910 -8.64 11.96 -9.53
C GLY A 910 -7.82 10.68 -9.37
N LEU A 911 -7.48 10.02 -10.47
CA LEU A 911 -6.81 8.70 -10.47
C LEU A 911 -5.43 8.73 -11.12
N TYR A 912 -4.41 8.75 -10.27
CA TYR A 912 -2.99 8.74 -10.63
C TYR A 912 -2.22 7.68 -9.85
N PHE A 913 -1.22 7.07 -10.50
CA PHE A 913 -0.33 6.11 -9.87
C PHE A 913 1.13 6.46 -10.13
N ASP A 914 1.95 6.20 -9.12
CA ASP A 914 3.40 6.20 -9.25
C ASP A 914 3.91 4.82 -9.73
N ILE A 915 5.01 4.79 -10.46
CA ILE A 915 5.77 3.58 -10.78
C ILE A 915 7.22 3.84 -10.42
N ASP A 916 7.80 2.92 -9.63
CA ASP A 916 9.19 3.05 -9.22
C ASP A 916 10.13 2.94 -10.44
N GLN A 917 11.32 3.52 -10.29
CA GLN A 917 12.26 3.60 -11.41
C GLN A 917 12.72 2.22 -11.90
N GLU A 918 12.83 1.23 -11.02
CA GLU A 918 13.29 -0.11 -11.37
C GLU A 918 12.22 -0.85 -12.18
N LEU A 919 10.99 -0.92 -11.70
CA LEU A 919 9.86 -1.54 -12.38
C LEU A 919 9.59 -0.86 -13.73
N ARG A 920 9.61 0.48 -13.77
CA ARG A 920 9.46 1.26 -15.01
C ARG A 920 10.53 0.92 -16.03
N THR A 921 11.79 0.80 -15.59
CA THR A 921 12.90 0.48 -16.49
C THR A 921 12.85 -0.98 -16.94
N ASN A 922 12.50 -1.91 -16.05
CA ASN A 922 12.30 -3.31 -16.38
C ASN A 922 11.14 -3.49 -17.37
N TYR A 923 10.07 -2.73 -17.22
CA TYR A 923 8.96 -2.70 -18.17
C TYR A 923 9.37 -2.10 -19.52
N ALA A 924 10.16 -1.02 -19.53
CA ALA A 924 10.72 -0.48 -20.76
C ALA A 924 11.62 -1.49 -21.49
N ARG A 925 12.47 -2.24 -20.74
CA ARG A 925 13.31 -3.32 -21.30
C ARG A 925 12.46 -4.48 -21.81
N PHE A 926 11.37 -4.82 -21.12
CA PHE A 926 10.40 -5.81 -21.59
C PHE A 926 9.81 -5.40 -22.95
N TRP A 927 9.30 -4.18 -23.08
CA TRP A 927 8.78 -3.66 -24.35
C TRP A 927 9.80 -3.68 -25.49
N LEU A 928 11.05 -3.24 -25.23
CA LEU A 928 12.10 -3.28 -26.24
C LEU A 928 12.45 -4.72 -26.67
N SER A 929 12.35 -5.69 -25.76
CA SER A 929 12.56 -7.11 -26.08
C SER A 929 11.45 -7.69 -26.97
N LEU A 930 10.20 -7.22 -26.82
CA LEU A 930 9.07 -7.62 -27.67
C LEU A 930 9.20 -7.06 -29.11
N MET A 931 9.81 -5.89 -29.26
CA MET A 931 10.06 -5.27 -30.56
C MET A 931 11.31 -5.77 -31.27
N SER A 932 12.21 -6.42 -30.52
CA SER A 932 13.39 -7.06 -31.09
C SER A 932 13.01 -8.39 -31.75
N ARG A 933 13.71 -8.75 -32.84
CA ARG A 933 13.49 -10.05 -33.50
C ARG A 933 13.80 -11.20 -32.56
N SER A 934 12.96 -12.23 -32.61
CA SER A 934 13.10 -13.44 -31.79
C SER A 934 14.45 -14.12 -32.06
N THR A 935 15.26 -14.23 -31.02
CA THR A 935 16.50 -15.02 -30.96
C THR A 935 16.53 -15.70 -29.60
N PRO A 936 17.26 -16.82 -29.39
CA PRO A 936 17.29 -17.50 -28.09
C PRO A 936 17.63 -16.56 -26.92
N LYS A 937 18.49 -15.56 -27.17
CA LYS A 937 18.83 -14.52 -26.20
C LYS A 937 17.66 -13.58 -25.90
N VAL A 938 16.95 -13.10 -26.93
CA VAL A 938 15.80 -12.20 -26.78
C VAL A 938 14.62 -12.91 -26.11
N SER A 939 14.39 -14.19 -26.40
CA SER A 939 13.35 -14.99 -25.73
C SER A 939 13.65 -15.17 -24.25
N ALA A 940 14.92 -15.41 -23.88
CA ALA A 940 15.34 -15.44 -22.48
C ALA A 940 15.17 -14.08 -21.79
N GLU A 941 15.46 -12.97 -22.48
CA GLU A 941 15.22 -11.61 -21.96
C GLU A 941 13.73 -11.34 -21.74
N ARG A 942 12.85 -11.74 -22.67
CA ARG A 942 11.39 -11.61 -22.54
C ARG A 942 10.87 -12.32 -21.29
N ARG A 943 11.25 -13.59 -21.08
CA ARG A 943 10.88 -14.38 -19.89
C ARG A 943 11.43 -13.76 -18.60
N LYS A 944 12.70 -13.33 -18.61
CA LYS A 944 13.32 -12.66 -17.47
C LYS A 944 12.55 -11.41 -17.06
N TYR A 945 12.22 -10.53 -18.02
CA TYR A 945 11.52 -9.29 -17.69
C TYR A 945 10.03 -9.51 -17.41
N ALA A 946 9.38 -10.50 -18.03
CA ALA A 946 8.02 -10.92 -17.65
C ALA A 946 7.96 -11.34 -16.18
N LYS A 947 8.96 -12.10 -15.69
CA LYS A 947 9.07 -12.47 -14.28
C LYS A 947 9.32 -11.26 -13.37
N LEU A 948 10.23 -10.36 -13.76
CA LEU A 948 10.56 -9.16 -12.95
C LEU A 948 9.42 -8.14 -12.90
N VAL A 949 8.63 -8.01 -13.96
CA VAL A 949 7.58 -6.99 -14.07
C VAL A 949 6.24 -7.52 -13.55
N ALA A 950 5.90 -8.77 -13.88
CA ALA A 950 4.56 -9.30 -13.69
C ALA A 950 4.50 -10.53 -12.77
N ASN A 951 5.64 -10.98 -12.23
CA ASN A 951 5.75 -12.20 -11.41
C ASN A 951 5.15 -13.45 -12.11
N ILE A 952 5.38 -13.53 -13.43
CA ILE A 952 4.85 -14.57 -14.29
C ILE A 952 5.98 -15.52 -14.72
N ASP A 953 5.72 -16.82 -14.55
CA ASP A 953 6.59 -17.90 -15.01
C ASP A 953 6.26 -18.28 -16.48
N ASP A 954 6.98 -19.27 -17.02
CA ASP A 954 6.95 -19.60 -18.45
C ASP A 954 5.60 -20.10 -18.98
N ASP A 955 4.73 -20.58 -18.10
CA ASP A 955 3.38 -21.09 -18.39
C ASP A 955 2.38 -19.98 -18.75
N LEU A 956 2.44 -18.84 -18.05
CA LEU A 956 1.51 -17.72 -18.24
C LEU A 956 2.08 -16.60 -19.13
N TYR A 957 3.35 -16.70 -19.55
CA TYR A 957 4.00 -15.72 -20.44
C TYR A 957 3.22 -15.43 -21.74
N PRO A 958 2.72 -16.43 -22.50
CA PRO A 958 1.99 -16.16 -23.74
C PRO A 958 0.72 -15.33 -23.54
N ILE A 959 0.08 -15.47 -22.38
CA ILE A 959 -1.13 -14.72 -22.01
C ILE A 959 -0.76 -13.28 -21.67
N LEU A 960 0.31 -13.07 -20.90
CA LEU A 960 0.83 -11.73 -20.59
C LEU A 960 1.24 -10.98 -21.86
N GLU A 961 1.96 -11.64 -22.76
CA GLU A 961 2.37 -11.07 -24.05
C GLU A 961 1.13 -10.67 -24.86
N SER A 962 0.11 -11.52 -24.91
CA SER A 962 -1.13 -11.22 -25.62
C SER A 962 -1.89 -10.05 -25.00
N ALA A 963 -1.94 -9.95 -23.66
CA ALA A 963 -2.58 -8.84 -22.95
C ALA A 963 -1.86 -7.49 -23.21
N ILE A 964 -0.52 -7.49 -23.23
CA ILE A 964 0.29 -6.27 -23.42
C ILE A 964 0.31 -5.82 -24.88
N THR A 965 0.39 -6.76 -25.82
CA THR A 965 0.44 -6.44 -27.25
C THR A 965 -0.93 -6.31 -27.90
N GLY A 966 -1.98 -6.82 -27.25
CA GLY A 966 -3.34 -6.92 -27.81
C GLY A 966 -3.43 -7.87 -29.00
N ARG A 967 -2.48 -8.80 -29.16
CA ARG A 967 -2.34 -9.68 -30.33
C ARG A 967 -1.89 -11.09 -29.94
N SER A 968 -2.21 -12.11 -30.75
CA SER A 968 -1.80 -13.51 -30.48
C SER A 968 -0.28 -13.67 -30.51
N GLY A 969 0.24 -14.39 -29.51
CA GLY A 969 1.66 -14.43 -29.12
C GLY A 969 2.68 -14.67 -30.23
N LEU A 970 3.85 -14.05 -30.05
CA LEU A 970 5.06 -14.22 -30.88
C LEU A 970 5.69 -15.62 -30.68
N GLU A 971 5.20 -16.39 -29.70
CA GLU A 971 5.56 -17.77 -29.42
C GLU A 971 4.82 -18.78 -30.32
N GLY A 972 5.02 -18.61 -31.63
CA GLY A 972 4.95 -19.67 -32.64
C GLY A 972 6.32 -19.90 -33.31
N SER A 973 7.40 -19.47 -32.65
CA SER A 973 8.77 -19.47 -33.16
C SER A 973 9.63 -20.64 -32.64
N ASP A 974 8.99 -21.69 -32.11
CA ASP A 974 9.65 -22.98 -31.93
C ASP A 974 9.74 -23.71 -33.29
N PRO A 975 10.94 -24.01 -33.82
CA PRO A 975 11.09 -24.78 -35.05
C PRO A 975 10.49 -26.22 -34.94
N ALA A 976 10.15 -26.69 -33.74
CA ALA A 976 9.64 -28.04 -33.49
C ALA A 976 8.10 -28.15 -33.30
N ASN A 977 7.32 -27.06 -33.35
CA ASN A 977 5.87 -27.13 -33.11
C ASN A 977 5.06 -27.40 -34.42
N PRO A 978 4.33 -28.54 -34.54
CA PRO A 978 3.60 -28.91 -35.76
C PRO A 978 2.34 -28.08 -36.04
N ASN A 979 1.82 -27.33 -35.06
CA ASN A 979 0.48 -26.71 -35.11
C ASN A 979 0.50 -25.20 -35.41
N GLY A 980 1.46 -24.72 -36.21
CA GLY A 980 1.39 -23.36 -36.75
C GLY A 980 0.31 -23.23 -37.84
N VAL A 981 -0.41 -22.11 -37.87
CA VAL A 981 -1.44 -21.82 -38.88
C VAL A 981 -0.88 -21.95 -40.30
N GLN A 982 -1.48 -22.82 -41.13
CA GLN A 982 -1.09 -22.99 -42.53
C GLN A 982 -1.38 -21.70 -43.33
N GLY A 983 -0.36 -21.18 -44.03
CA GLY A 983 -0.55 -20.17 -45.09
C GLY A 983 -0.28 -18.69 -44.77
N LYS A 984 0.13 -18.31 -43.54
CA LYS A 984 0.56 -16.93 -43.21
C LYS A 984 2.03 -16.88 -42.76
N ALA A 985 2.80 -15.91 -43.27
CA ALA A 985 4.18 -15.67 -42.85
C ALA A 985 4.21 -15.22 -41.38
N ARG A 986 5.03 -15.89 -40.55
CA ARG A 986 5.06 -15.73 -39.09
C ARG A 986 5.88 -14.51 -38.70
N ALA A 987 5.35 -13.65 -37.83
CA ALA A 987 6.06 -12.45 -37.38
C ALA A 987 7.06 -12.75 -36.26
N SER A 988 8.31 -12.32 -36.43
CA SER A 988 9.40 -12.54 -35.45
C SER A 988 9.56 -11.38 -34.44
N SER A 989 8.88 -10.26 -34.71
CA SER A 989 8.86 -9.01 -33.94
C SER A 989 7.49 -8.34 -34.13
N ILE A 990 7.07 -7.51 -33.18
CA ILE A 990 5.91 -6.60 -33.33
C ILE A 990 5.99 -5.77 -34.63
N LEU A 991 7.20 -5.45 -35.10
CA LEU A 991 7.42 -4.65 -36.31
C LEU A 991 7.25 -5.44 -37.62
N ASP A 992 7.45 -6.77 -37.60
CA ASP A 992 7.31 -7.63 -38.80
C ASP A 992 5.83 -7.94 -39.12
N MET A 993 4.90 -7.53 -38.26
CA MET A 993 3.46 -7.80 -38.37
C MET A 993 2.73 -6.87 -39.36
N GLU A 994 3.42 -6.21 -40.30
CA GLU A 994 2.88 -5.21 -41.23
C GLU A 994 2.10 -5.78 -42.44
N THR A 995 1.97 -7.10 -42.62
CA THR A 995 1.44 -7.68 -43.89
C THR A 995 -0.01 -8.12 -43.88
N GLY A 996 -0.81 -7.75 -42.87
CA GLY A 996 -2.26 -7.94 -42.86
C GLY A 996 -2.98 -6.60 -43.00
N SER A 997 -3.98 -6.54 -43.88
CA SER A 997 -4.97 -5.47 -44.00
C SER A 997 -5.56 -5.05 -42.63
N GLU A 998 -6.20 -3.88 -42.61
CA GLU A 998 -7.00 -3.34 -41.50
C GLU A 998 -7.49 -4.42 -40.53
N MET A 999 -7.22 -4.18 -39.24
CA MET A 999 -7.64 -5.02 -38.15
C MET A 999 -9.17 -4.98 -38.08
N SER A 1000 -9.84 -5.84 -38.85
CA SER A 1000 -11.29 -6.04 -38.77
C SER A 1000 -11.63 -6.48 -37.34
N ASP A 1001 -12.80 -6.08 -36.82
CA ASP A 1001 -13.38 -6.61 -35.59
C ASP A 1001 -13.29 -8.16 -35.54
N ASP A 1002 -13.28 -8.80 -36.71
CA ASP A 1002 -13.12 -10.25 -36.89
C ASP A 1002 -11.75 -10.79 -36.46
N GLU A 1003 -10.65 -10.03 -36.59
CA GLU A 1003 -9.29 -10.49 -36.19
C GLU A 1003 -9.07 -10.31 -34.68
N GLN A 1004 -9.66 -9.30 -34.04
CA GLN A 1004 -9.74 -9.19 -32.58
C GLN A 1004 -10.63 -10.28 -31.98
N ASN A 1005 -11.79 -10.53 -32.59
CA ASN A 1005 -12.65 -11.65 -32.25
C ASN A 1005 -11.94 -12.98 -32.48
N HIS A 1006 -11.15 -13.15 -33.54
CA HIS A 1006 -10.41 -14.38 -33.78
C HIS A 1006 -9.31 -14.61 -32.74
N ILE A 1007 -8.57 -13.59 -32.30
CA ILE A 1007 -7.55 -13.73 -31.26
C ILE A 1007 -8.20 -14.05 -29.91
N ARG A 1008 -9.28 -13.35 -29.53
CA ARG A 1008 -10.05 -13.65 -28.32
C ARG A 1008 -10.70 -15.02 -28.38
N LYS A 1009 -11.23 -15.41 -29.54
CA LYS A 1009 -11.83 -16.72 -29.78
C LYS A 1009 -10.78 -17.82 -29.74
N THR A 1010 -9.59 -17.67 -30.32
CA THR A 1010 -8.49 -18.65 -30.22
C THR A 1010 -7.91 -18.75 -28.79
N VAL A 1011 -7.96 -17.64 -28.04
CA VAL A 1011 -7.64 -17.59 -26.60
C VAL A 1011 -8.71 -18.32 -25.79
N MET A 1012 -10.00 -18.18 -26.12
CA MET A 1012 -11.11 -18.86 -25.45
C MET A 1012 -11.38 -20.29 -25.94
N GLU A 1013 -10.94 -20.65 -27.15
CA GLU A 1013 -11.04 -21.98 -27.78
C GLU A 1013 -10.00 -22.95 -27.20
N LYS A 1014 -8.92 -22.45 -26.57
CA LYS A 1014 -8.02 -23.27 -25.75
C LYS A 1014 -8.68 -23.56 -24.40
N GLU A 1015 -9.12 -24.79 -24.19
CA GLU A 1015 -9.66 -25.29 -22.92
C GLU A 1015 -8.76 -24.84 -21.73
N GLY A 1016 -9.36 -24.20 -20.71
CA GLY A 1016 -8.67 -23.79 -19.48
C GLY A 1016 -8.02 -22.40 -19.47
N LEU A 1017 -8.05 -21.64 -20.57
CA LEU A 1017 -7.36 -20.34 -20.62
C LEU A 1017 -8.06 -19.23 -19.80
N PHE A 1018 -9.37 -19.28 -19.63
CA PHE A 1018 -10.10 -18.35 -18.77
C PHE A 1018 -9.64 -18.46 -17.30
N LEU A 1019 -9.44 -19.69 -16.81
CA LEU A 1019 -8.84 -19.93 -15.48
C LEU A 1019 -7.39 -19.45 -15.41
N SER A 1020 -6.65 -19.57 -16.51
CA SER A 1020 -5.27 -19.08 -16.62
C SER A 1020 -5.17 -17.55 -16.63
N ILE A 1021 -6.16 -16.86 -17.21
CA ILE A 1021 -6.31 -15.39 -17.14
C ILE A 1021 -6.62 -14.94 -15.71
N LEU A 1022 -7.51 -15.65 -15.02
CA LEU A 1022 -7.80 -15.38 -13.61
C LEU A 1022 -6.57 -15.64 -12.73
N ASP A 1023 -5.77 -16.67 -13.03
CA ASP A 1023 -4.49 -16.91 -12.34
C ASP A 1023 -3.44 -15.84 -12.66
N LEU A 1024 -3.43 -15.31 -13.89
CA LEU A 1024 -2.58 -14.17 -14.26
C LEU A 1024 -2.95 -12.92 -13.45
N LEU A 1025 -4.24 -12.57 -13.40
CA LEU A 1025 -4.74 -11.45 -12.60
C LEU A 1025 -4.36 -11.57 -11.11
N ARG A 1026 -4.27 -12.81 -10.59
CA ARG A 1026 -3.88 -13.10 -9.21
C ARG A 1026 -2.39 -12.85 -8.94
N ARG A 1027 -1.50 -13.05 -9.93
CA ARG A 1027 -0.04 -12.96 -9.76
C ARG A 1027 0.52 -11.58 -10.12
N VAL A 1028 -0.13 -10.87 -11.04
CA VAL A 1028 0.35 -9.58 -11.54
C VAL A 1028 0.26 -8.52 -10.44
N PRO A 1029 1.36 -7.78 -10.14
CA PRO A 1029 1.32 -6.68 -9.19
C PRO A 1029 0.27 -5.62 -9.56
N ARG A 1030 -0.43 -5.07 -8.56
CA ARG A 1030 -1.51 -4.08 -8.78
C ARG A 1030 -1.10 -2.90 -9.67
N ARG A 1031 0.12 -2.36 -9.48
CA ARG A 1031 0.65 -1.26 -10.31
C ARG A 1031 0.72 -1.65 -11.79
N MET A 1032 1.04 -2.90 -12.09
CA MET A 1032 1.07 -3.40 -13.48
C MET A 1032 -0.33 -3.55 -14.07
N LEU A 1033 -1.35 -3.89 -13.28
CA LEU A 1033 -2.73 -3.89 -13.75
C LEU A 1033 -3.16 -2.47 -14.21
N MET A 1034 -2.75 -1.44 -13.48
CA MET A 1034 -3.03 -0.04 -13.88
C MET A 1034 -2.26 0.38 -15.13
N VAL A 1035 -1.04 -0.12 -15.31
CA VAL A 1035 -0.28 0.09 -16.54
C VAL A 1035 -0.95 -0.61 -17.73
N LEU A 1036 -1.50 -1.82 -17.54
CA LEU A 1036 -2.30 -2.50 -18.56
C LEU A 1036 -3.54 -1.67 -18.91
N LYS A 1037 -4.30 -1.23 -17.90
CA LYS A 1037 -5.46 -0.33 -18.05
C LYS A 1037 -5.12 0.92 -18.87
N LEU A 1038 -4.00 1.59 -18.57
CA LEU A 1038 -3.54 2.77 -19.32
C LEU A 1038 -3.27 2.44 -20.80
N ASN A 1039 -2.54 1.35 -21.09
CA ASN A 1039 -2.24 0.98 -22.47
C ASN A 1039 -3.52 0.71 -23.26
N ASP A 1040 -4.49 0.09 -22.61
CA ASP A 1040 -5.78 -0.28 -23.19
C ASP A 1040 -6.65 0.94 -23.49
N LEU A 1041 -6.79 1.85 -22.53
CA LEU A 1041 -7.49 3.14 -22.73
C LEU A 1041 -6.81 3.98 -23.81
N SER A 1042 -5.48 4.01 -23.86
CA SER A 1042 -4.75 4.69 -24.92
C SER A 1042 -5.00 4.05 -26.29
N ARG A 1043 -5.13 2.72 -26.39
CA ARG A 1043 -5.50 2.03 -27.65
C ARG A 1043 -6.95 2.32 -28.05
N SER A 1044 -7.86 2.38 -27.10
CA SER A 1044 -9.27 2.75 -27.33
C SER A 1044 -9.39 4.17 -27.86
N LEU A 1045 -8.66 5.13 -27.27
CA LEU A 1045 -8.58 6.51 -27.76
C LEU A 1045 -8.03 6.57 -29.19
N ASP A 1046 -6.95 5.84 -29.49
CA ASP A 1046 -6.38 5.77 -30.84
C ASP A 1046 -7.38 5.19 -31.87
N ALA A 1047 -8.09 4.13 -31.50
CA ALA A 1047 -9.11 3.51 -32.34
C ALA A 1047 -10.28 4.47 -32.63
N SER A 1048 -10.70 5.26 -31.64
CA SER A 1048 -11.79 6.23 -31.80
C SER A 1048 -11.49 7.35 -32.80
N LEU A 1049 -10.20 7.64 -33.05
CA LEU A 1049 -9.76 8.66 -34.00
C LEU A 1049 -9.76 8.18 -35.46
N HIS A 1050 -10.01 6.89 -35.75
CA HIS A 1050 -10.03 6.32 -37.10
C HIS A 1050 -8.79 6.71 -37.93
N THR A 1051 -7.59 6.53 -37.38
CA THR A 1051 -6.36 7.03 -38.01
C THR A 1051 -6.06 6.35 -39.37
N THR A 1052 -5.40 7.07 -40.27
CA THR A 1052 -5.05 6.58 -41.63
C THR A 1052 -3.79 5.70 -41.67
N HIS A 1053 -3.11 5.60 -40.53
CA HIS A 1053 -1.90 4.81 -40.35
C HIS A 1053 -2.25 3.44 -39.78
N GLY A 1054 -1.35 2.47 -39.96
CA GLY A 1054 -1.48 1.19 -39.27
C GLY A 1054 -1.25 1.35 -37.75
N PRO A 1055 -1.71 0.36 -36.95
CA PRO A 1055 -1.57 0.36 -35.48
C PRO A 1055 -0.11 0.29 -34.99
N THR A 1056 0.87 0.11 -35.89
CA THR A 1056 2.30 0.05 -35.57
C THR A 1056 2.86 1.38 -35.07
N ARG A 1057 2.22 2.51 -35.42
CA ARG A 1057 2.75 3.85 -35.16
C ARG A 1057 2.78 4.23 -33.66
N PRO A 1058 1.70 4.05 -32.87
CA PRO A 1058 1.76 4.21 -31.41
C PRO A 1058 2.86 3.37 -30.75
N PHE A 1059 3.07 2.12 -31.19
CA PHE A 1059 4.13 1.26 -30.66
C PHE A 1059 5.53 1.81 -30.93
N ILE A 1060 5.78 2.41 -32.11
CA ILE A 1060 7.07 3.06 -32.41
C ILE A 1060 7.31 4.25 -31.48
N ILE A 1061 6.29 5.07 -31.22
CA ILE A 1061 6.39 6.20 -30.28
C ILE A 1061 6.73 5.68 -28.88
N LEU A 1062 5.99 4.65 -28.42
CA LEU A 1062 6.23 3.98 -27.14
C LEU A 1062 7.68 3.49 -27.02
N ALA A 1063 8.17 2.80 -28.06
CA ALA A 1063 9.52 2.25 -28.13
C ALA A 1063 10.60 3.31 -27.94
N ARG A 1064 10.43 4.50 -28.53
CA ARG A 1064 11.37 5.61 -28.40
C ARG A 1064 11.45 6.10 -26.95
N TYR A 1065 10.32 6.15 -26.25
CA TYR A 1065 10.28 6.50 -24.83
C TYR A 1065 10.84 5.39 -23.94
N CYS A 1066 10.59 4.12 -24.26
CA CYS A 1066 11.23 3.00 -23.59
C CYS A 1066 12.76 3.06 -23.74
N ALA A 1067 13.28 3.29 -24.95
CA ALA A 1067 14.70 3.43 -25.21
C ALA A 1067 15.32 4.62 -24.46
N LEU A 1068 14.59 5.74 -24.36
CA LEU A 1068 15.02 6.91 -23.60
C LEU A 1068 15.04 6.65 -22.09
N ALA A 1069 14.04 5.94 -21.56
CA ALA A 1069 13.98 5.56 -20.15
C ALA A 1069 15.14 4.63 -19.77
N VAL A 1070 15.42 3.62 -20.59
CA VAL A 1070 16.56 2.72 -20.41
C VAL A 1070 17.89 3.46 -20.49
N TRP A 1071 18.02 4.43 -21.40
CA TRP A 1071 19.21 5.27 -21.49
C TRP A 1071 19.41 6.13 -20.24
N ASN A 1072 18.36 6.79 -19.74
CA ASN A 1072 18.43 7.60 -18.53
C ASN A 1072 18.83 6.76 -17.30
N ASP A 1073 18.32 5.55 -17.18
CA ASP A 1073 18.72 4.60 -16.13
C ASP A 1073 20.19 4.17 -16.26
N ASP A 1074 20.61 3.79 -17.48
CA ASP A 1074 21.99 3.42 -17.76
C ASP A 1074 22.95 4.58 -17.43
N GLN A 1075 22.60 5.82 -17.77
CA GLN A 1075 23.36 7.02 -17.43
C GLN A 1075 23.54 7.21 -15.93
N GLN A 1076 22.45 7.09 -15.16
CA GLN A 1076 22.51 7.23 -13.70
C GLN A 1076 23.33 6.10 -13.06
N ARG A 1077 23.13 4.85 -13.50
CA ARG A 1077 23.88 3.69 -13.03
C ARG A 1077 25.37 3.82 -13.31
N LEU A 1078 25.73 4.24 -14.54
CA LEU A 1078 27.11 4.46 -14.93
C LEU A 1078 27.73 5.68 -14.22
N SER A 1079 26.97 6.75 -13.97
CA SER A 1079 27.45 7.90 -13.20
C SER A 1079 27.75 7.54 -11.74
N ARG A 1080 26.91 6.72 -11.10
CA ARG A 1080 27.19 6.17 -9.76
C ARG A 1080 28.46 5.31 -9.78
N ARG A 1081 28.56 4.36 -10.73
CA ARG A 1081 29.78 3.55 -10.93
C ARG A 1081 31.01 4.41 -11.18
N TRP A 1082 30.91 5.50 -11.93
CA TRP A 1082 32.03 6.41 -12.20
C TRP A 1082 32.52 7.12 -10.95
N LYS A 1083 31.61 7.53 -10.05
CA LYS A 1083 31.97 8.16 -8.76
C LYS A 1083 32.71 7.21 -7.82
N ASP A 1084 32.38 5.91 -7.89
CA ASP A 1084 32.95 4.87 -7.05
C ASP A 1084 34.13 4.12 -7.72
N ALA A 1085 34.39 4.40 -9.00
CA ALA A 1085 35.38 3.68 -9.80
C ALA A 1085 36.82 4.05 -9.45
N ARG A 1086 37.67 3.02 -9.32
CA ARG A 1086 39.13 3.18 -9.31
C ARG A 1086 39.64 3.46 -10.72
N TRP A 1087 40.83 4.05 -10.85
CA TRP A 1087 41.44 4.39 -12.16
C TRP A 1087 41.50 3.21 -13.16
N THR A 1088 41.64 1.98 -12.68
CA THR A 1088 41.63 0.76 -13.50
C THR A 1088 40.25 0.38 -14.05
N GLU A 1089 39.17 0.80 -13.39
CA GLU A 1089 37.79 0.52 -13.82
C GLU A 1089 37.20 1.64 -14.70
N THR A 1090 37.84 2.81 -14.73
CA THR A 1090 37.41 3.97 -15.52
C THR A 1090 37.26 3.65 -17.01
N PHE A 1091 38.17 2.85 -17.59
CA PHE A 1091 38.07 2.43 -18.99
C PHE A 1091 36.93 1.44 -19.25
N SER A 1092 36.62 0.58 -18.29
CA SER A 1092 35.47 -0.34 -18.38
C SER A 1092 34.15 0.41 -18.28
N VAL A 1093 34.03 1.38 -17.36
CA VAL A 1093 32.83 2.23 -17.24
C VAL A 1093 32.64 3.09 -18.49
N LEU A 1094 33.73 3.62 -19.07
CA LEU A 1094 33.69 4.35 -20.33
C LEU A 1094 33.27 3.45 -21.51
N GLY A 1095 33.79 2.21 -21.57
CA GLY A 1095 33.38 1.21 -22.56
C GLY A 1095 31.89 0.87 -22.46
N ASP A 1096 31.39 0.64 -21.25
CA ASP A 1096 29.98 0.39 -20.97
C ASP A 1096 29.10 1.59 -21.35
N TYR A 1097 29.57 2.82 -21.08
CA TYR A 1097 28.91 4.06 -21.48
C TYR A 1097 28.79 4.16 -23.01
N VAL A 1098 29.88 3.96 -23.74
CA VAL A 1098 29.88 4.01 -25.21
C VAL A 1098 28.99 2.92 -25.79
N ALA A 1099 29.00 1.72 -25.22
CA ALA A 1099 28.13 0.62 -25.65
C ALA A 1099 26.65 0.93 -25.40
N SER A 1100 26.29 1.45 -24.22
CA SER A 1100 24.92 1.89 -23.93
C SER A 1100 24.50 3.07 -24.82
N PHE A 1101 25.40 4.01 -25.09
CA PHE A 1101 25.11 5.15 -25.97
C PHE A 1101 24.86 4.69 -27.40
N TYR A 1102 25.68 3.77 -27.90
CA TYR A 1102 25.52 3.20 -29.24
C TYR A 1102 24.23 2.41 -29.36
N ARG A 1103 23.87 1.59 -28.35
CA ARG A 1103 22.56 0.89 -28.31
C ARG A 1103 21.40 1.87 -28.33
N TYR A 1104 21.43 2.91 -27.50
CA TYR A 1104 20.43 3.97 -27.50
C TYR A 1104 20.33 4.64 -28.86
N LEU A 1105 21.47 5.05 -29.45
CA LEU A 1105 21.51 5.74 -30.74
C LEU A 1105 20.97 4.85 -31.86
N TRP A 1106 21.34 3.58 -31.88
CA TRP A 1106 20.87 2.60 -32.87
C TRP A 1106 19.36 2.40 -32.80
N PHE A 1107 18.83 2.11 -31.61
CA PHE A 1107 17.38 1.94 -31.42
C PHE A 1107 16.62 3.25 -31.71
N TYR A 1108 17.07 4.36 -31.15
CA TYR A 1108 16.37 5.64 -31.26
C TYR A 1108 16.39 6.19 -32.69
N ARG A 1109 17.54 6.18 -33.40
CA ARG A 1109 17.63 6.64 -34.79
C ARG A 1109 16.98 5.66 -35.76
N GLY A 1110 17.12 4.36 -35.53
CA GLY A 1110 16.43 3.33 -36.33
C GLY A 1110 14.92 3.52 -36.29
N LEU A 1111 14.34 3.66 -35.09
CA LEU A 1111 12.91 3.90 -34.91
C LEU A 1111 12.46 5.26 -35.48
N SER A 1112 13.30 6.31 -35.37
CA SER A 1112 13.00 7.63 -35.96
C SER A 1112 12.95 7.58 -37.48
N PHE A 1113 13.79 6.76 -38.13
CA PHE A 1113 13.75 6.54 -39.57
C PHE A 1113 12.45 5.83 -39.99
N PHE A 1114 12.02 4.79 -39.26
CA PHE A 1114 10.73 4.12 -39.50
C PHE A 1114 9.53 5.07 -39.37
N GLU A 1115 9.53 5.94 -38.36
CA GLU A 1115 8.49 6.96 -38.21
C GLU A 1115 8.43 7.92 -39.42
N ALA A 1116 9.59 8.38 -39.90
CA ALA A 1116 9.67 9.24 -41.08
C ALA A 1116 9.16 8.56 -42.36
N VAL A 1117 9.49 7.27 -42.55
CA VAL A 1117 8.97 6.47 -43.69
C VAL A 1117 7.45 6.29 -43.58
N SER A 1118 6.93 6.06 -42.38
CA SER A 1118 5.48 5.98 -42.14
C SER A 1118 4.77 7.32 -42.45
N ASP A 1119 5.37 8.46 -42.10
CA ASP A 1119 4.84 9.79 -42.45
C ASP A 1119 4.74 10.02 -43.95
N VAL A 1120 5.77 9.60 -44.70
CA VAL A 1120 5.77 9.69 -46.16
C VAL A 1120 4.69 8.79 -46.77
N ARG A 1121 4.56 7.53 -46.33
CA ARG A 1121 3.53 6.59 -46.81
C ARG A 1121 2.11 7.13 -46.60
N ALA A 1122 1.86 7.76 -45.46
CA ALA A 1122 0.54 8.28 -45.15
C ALA A 1122 0.18 9.55 -45.92
N ARG A 1123 1.16 10.45 -46.10
CA ARG A 1123 1.00 11.57 -47.03
C ARG A 1123 0.71 11.06 -48.44
N ALA A 1124 1.38 10.00 -48.88
CA ALA A 1124 1.12 9.37 -50.17
C ALA A 1124 -0.30 8.78 -50.27
N ARG A 1125 -0.82 8.11 -49.22
CA ARG A 1125 -2.22 7.64 -49.18
C ARG A 1125 -3.23 8.79 -49.24
N LYS A 1126 -2.98 9.89 -48.51
CA LYS A 1126 -3.80 11.11 -48.56
C LYS A 1126 -3.79 11.72 -49.97
N ILE A 1127 -2.60 11.84 -50.58
CA ILE A 1127 -2.47 12.32 -51.97
C ILE A 1127 -3.20 11.38 -52.93
N PHE A 1128 -3.11 10.07 -52.74
CA PHE A 1128 -3.79 9.07 -53.56
C PHE A 1128 -5.33 9.18 -53.45
N SER A 1129 -5.88 9.34 -52.25
CA SER A 1129 -7.33 9.56 -52.06
C SER A 1129 -7.81 10.88 -52.68
N PHE A 1130 -7.01 11.95 -52.60
CA PHE A 1130 -7.30 13.22 -53.30
C PHE A 1130 -7.16 13.11 -54.82
N SER A 1131 -6.23 12.28 -55.33
CA SER A 1131 -6.05 12.06 -56.77
C SER A 1131 -7.20 11.25 -57.41
N ARG A 1132 -7.81 10.29 -56.69
CA ARG A 1132 -9.05 9.62 -57.14
C ARG A 1132 -10.26 10.57 -57.21
N ALA A 1133 -10.29 11.60 -56.37
CA ALA A 1133 -11.31 12.65 -56.44
C ALA A 1133 -11.10 13.58 -57.65
N PHE A 1134 -9.83 13.84 -58.03
CA PHE A 1134 -9.50 14.62 -59.23
C PHE A 1134 -9.76 13.85 -60.55
N ALA A 1135 -9.76 12.50 -60.50
CA ALA A 1135 -10.05 11.62 -61.63
C ALA A 1135 -11.56 11.35 -61.88
N GLY A 1136 -12.46 12.12 -61.24
CA GLY A 1136 -13.90 12.12 -61.56
C GLY A 1136 -14.74 11.01 -60.92
N ALA A 1137 -14.22 10.24 -59.96
CA ALA A 1137 -14.92 9.11 -59.35
C ALA A 1137 -15.61 9.40 -57.99
N MET A 1138 -15.42 10.60 -57.40
CA MET A 1138 -16.01 11.01 -56.10
C MET A 1138 -16.15 12.54 -56.05
N SER A 1139 -17.22 13.05 -55.43
CA SER A 1139 -17.37 14.50 -55.21
C SER A 1139 -16.38 15.03 -54.17
N LEU A 1140 -16.03 16.32 -54.24
CA LEU A 1140 -15.07 16.97 -53.34
C LEU A 1140 -15.56 16.95 -51.87
N ALA A 1141 -16.88 16.91 -51.66
CA ALA A 1141 -17.52 16.74 -50.36
C ALA A 1141 -17.40 15.30 -49.83
N GLU A 1142 -17.57 14.28 -50.69
CA GLU A 1142 -17.37 12.87 -50.32
C GLU A 1142 -15.90 12.56 -50.03
N ALA A 1143 -14.96 13.15 -50.78
CA ALA A 1143 -13.52 13.02 -50.52
C ALA A 1143 -13.13 13.65 -49.16
N ARG A 1144 -13.72 14.80 -48.82
CA ARG A 1144 -13.57 15.42 -47.49
C ARG A 1144 -14.18 14.56 -46.38
N ARG A 1145 -15.38 13.98 -46.59
CA ARG A 1145 -16.02 13.04 -45.64
C ARG A 1145 -15.24 11.74 -45.44
N ALA A 1146 -14.68 11.17 -46.50
CA ALA A 1146 -13.82 9.99 -46.41
C ALA A 1146 -12.50 10.32 -45.71
N SER A 1147 -11.89 11.48 -45.99
CA SER A 1147 -10.66 11.91 -45.32
C SER A 1147 -10.83 12.27 -43.83
N SER A 1148 -12.06 12.63 -43.41
CA SER A 1148 -12.40 12.94 -42.02
C SER A 1148 -12.86 11.72 -41.22
N GLY A 1149 -13.16 10.57 -41.85
CA GLY A 1149 -13.57 9.32 -41.19
C GLY A 1149 -15.02 9.23 -40.77
N LEU A 1150 -15.83 10.26 -41.06
CA LEU A 1150 -17.24 10.33 -40.66
C LEU A 1150 -18.07 9.16 -41.23
N GLY A 1151 -17.68 8.59 -42.38
CA GLY A 1151 -18.36 7.44 -42.97
C GLY A 1151 -18.13 6.12 -42.22
N GLU A 1152 -16.90 5.88 -41.76
CA GLU A 1152 -16.54 4.65 -41.02
C GLU A 1152 -17.18 4.64 -39.62
N GLN A 1153 -17.22 5.79 -38.96
CA GLN A 1153 -17.85 5.95 -37.65
C GLN A 1153 -19.37 5.66 -37.69
N ALA A 1154 -20.06 6.08 -38.75
CA ALA A 1154 -21.50 5.87 -38.91
C ALA A 1154 -21.89 4.40 -39.08
N VAL A 1155 -21.10 3.63 -39.86
CA VAL A 1155 -21.34 2.19 -40.09
C VAL A 1155 -21.17 1.39 -38.80
N ARG A 1156 -20.14 1.69 -38.00
CA ARG A 1156 -19.89 1.01 -36.73
C ARG A 1156 -21.01 1.26 -35.71
N LYS A 1157 -21.47 2.51 -35.60
CA LYS A 1157 -22.54 2.89 -34.67
C LYS A 1157 -23.86 2.15 -34.94
N MET A 1158 -24.22 1.96 -36.22
CA MET A 1158 -25.42 1.19 -36.58
C MET A 1158 -25.34 -0.28 -36.13
N LYS A 1159 -24.17 -0.90 -36.24
CA LYS A 1159 -23.95 -2.30 -35.83
C LYS A 1159 -24.06 -2.47 -34.30
N GLU A 1160 -23.45 -1.55 -33.54
CA GLU A 1160 -23.51 -1.56 -32.07
C GLU A 1160 -24.93 -1.36 -31.54
N ASP A 1161 -25.72 -0.47 -32.15
CA ASP A 1161 -27.10 -0.21 -31.76
C ASP A 1161 -28.02 -1.44 -32.00
N GLU A 1162 -27.78 -2.21 -33.07
CA GLU A 1162 -28.55 -3.42 -33.37
C GLU A 1162 -28.27 -4.55 -32.37
N ASP A 1163 -27.01 -4.75 -31.99
CA ASP A 1163 -26.59 -5.77 -31.02
C ASP A 1163 -27.15 -5.47 -29.61
N GLN A 1164 -27.17 -4.20 -29.19
CA GLN A 1164 -27.74 -3.80 -27.89
C GLN A 1164 -29.25 -4.01 -27.82
N ARG A 1165 -29.97 -3.81 -28.93
CA ARG A 1165 -31.44 -3.99 -28.96
C ARG A 1165 -31.82 -5.45 -28.72
N ARG A 1166 -31.15 -6.39 -29.38
CA ARG A 1166 -31.40 -7.84 -29.24
C ARG A 1166 -31.17 -8.33 -27.80
N ALA A 1167 -30.12 -7.85 -27.13
CA ALA A 1167 -29.80 -8.25 -25.77
C ALA A 1167 -30.85 -7.77 -24.73
N ARG A 1168 -31.46 -6.60 -24.93
CA ARG A 1168 -32.52 -6.09 -24.04
C ARG A 1168 -33.80 -6.93 -24.13
N GLU A 1169 -34.18 -7.32 -25.35
CA GLU A 1169 -35.37 -8.13 -25.60
C GLU A 1169 -35.29 -9.52 -24.91
N GLU A 1170 -34.10 -10.10 -24.76
CA GLU A 1170 -33.90 -11.38 -24.05
C GLU A 1170 -33.97 -11.25 -22.52
N VAL A 1171 -33.48 -10.15 -21.95
CA VAL A 1171 -33.55 -9.90 -20.49
C VAL A 1171 -35.00 -9.71 -20.03
N GLU A 1172 -35.82 -9.01 -20.83
CA GLU A 1172 -37.25 -8.82 -20.54
C GLU A 1172 -38.03 -10.13 -20.57
N ARG A 1173 -37.64 -11.08 -21.42
CA ARG A 1173 -38.25 -12.40 -21.50
C ARG A 1173 -37.94 -13.26 -20.27
N ASP A 1174 -36.69 -13.24 -19.79
CA ASP A 1174 -36.25 -13.95 -18.57
C ASP A 1174 -36.82 -13.34 -17.27
N GLU A 1175 -37.17 -12.05 -17.24
CA GLU A 1175 -37.84 -11.44 -16.07
C GLU A 1175 -39.35 -11.79 -16.01
N GLN A 1176 -39.92 -12.27 -17.12
CA GLN A 1176 -41.33 -12.71 -17.22
C GLN A 1176 -41.52 -14.22 -16.97
N GLU A 1177 -40.48 -15.04 -17.24
CA GLU A 1177 -40.41 -16.49 -16.90
C GLU A 1177 -40.00 -16.72 -15.43
#